data_AF-A0A1M7K3C7-F1
#
_entry.id   AF-A0A1M7K3C7-F1
#
_cell.length_a   1.000
_cell.length_b   1.000
_cell.length_c   1.000
_cell.angle_alpha   90.00
_cell.angle_beta   90.00
_cell.angle_gamma   90.00
#
_symmetry.space_group_name_H-M   'P 1'
#
loop_
_entity.id
_entity.type
_entity.pdbx_description
1 polymer ?
#
loop_
_entity_poly.entity_id
_entity_poly.type
_entity_poly.pdbx_seq_one_letter_code
_entity_poly.pdbx_strand_id
1 'polypeptide(L)'
;MKKKTMLAGLMSACILSSAAVAVTAASAADIVYGDANGDGTVDMSDAVLVMQSLANPSKYGVTGSSEGHLTQEGADRADVFERGSGLTSSDALSIQRYLLNAITALPESYKDMGGQTTAVVTTTAVTTTTETVVTVPKEDVNTKIHLNGNSITVDGKYATANGSKVTISHSGTFTIDGTLNDGQIYVEVPDDKADPDTVKLVLSGAKITGKSAPAILIKNADKTSITIADGTENTISDTETAYAGDFLESAVIEAKDDLTIKGGDAGTGVLTITANVQPAIVCNNDIKITGGTLNIDALNMNDGNDAVKGKTSLVVKGGALNINAEGDGLKSSKGNVDIEGGTVVIKSGKDAIQAETDINISGGDISACGDKSLTSTGAINLTGGTIVATATDCQIENLTSTAQSAMLLDFAKEWSKNNPIAVTDSSNKIIIETNTVKKYRFALVSSPDLADGTSYKVFAGGIKQKHSSGNTFKAGKPASFKDVNNDMENDEQLYGQLFDQTSVHKVEVKMSENDWNNFMKVAQQEEWAPCDVIIDGEEIKNVGIRTKGNSSRMMVQNGKYSFRFKLDKYEKLNNYHGLTEFCVNNFYSDPSCMRDIICYNAMYEIDGVAPLAGYSDMYLNGKLYSFYMIAEQPGTTLAERYAIDDDTNLYKATERSNQAGGGGFGGFGGGDSYSTFTEKMPVNNLDLKFGKDEQLAHLEELKSAINKLNSSNYKFIEDIMDVPSFLKGFAVNAVMCNYDSYNGSLAHNYYLIYTGGKHYFVGWDYNLCLGNFMGGTDSVNSDITTSLYQATVDNRPFAKLLQVPEYYDMYVGYVKDILNYYSDPEAYVSKYADMIRPHVQADPLSAFTVDQFNANTTKSANGIQVNTNTQQGNNQWNQQQGNNQWNQQQGNNQWNQQQGNNQWNQQQDNNQWNQQQGNNQWNQQQGNWGFQFNSDEPDTDTVTTEESWAFEGGFGGFGGGGFGGGGFGGGGFGGGGFGGGGFGGFGGGGGGMFNNNTSVIDFLIARFQIIRSALKF
;
A
#
# COMPACT_ATOMS: atom_id res chain seq x y z
N MET A 1 14.91 -26.89 49.80
CA MET A 1 15.62 -27.70 50.84
C MET A 1 16.90 -26.94 51.23
N LYS A 2 17.36 -27.03 52.50
CA LYS A 2 18.50 -26.27 53.10
C LYS A 2 18.28 -24.75 53.25
N LYS A 3 18.88 -24.18 54.32
CA LYS A 3 18.87 -22.76 54.76
C LYS A 3 20.31 -22.22 54.80
N LYS A 4 20.50 -20.89 54.90
CA LYS A 4 21.43 -20.26 55.87
C LYS A 4 21.08 -18.78 56.15
N THR A 5 21.61 -18.25 57.26
CA THR A 5 21.35 -16.93 57.92
C THR A 5 22.61 -16.02 57.83
N MET A 6 22.71 -14.76 58.28
CA MET A 6 22.11 -13.90 59.36
C MET A 6 21.95 -12.43 58.85
N LEU A 7 21.17 -11.48 59.42
CA LEU A 7 21.20 -10.77 60.74
C LEU A 7 22.55 -10.05 61.05
N ALA A 8 22.65 -8.82 61.60
CA ALA A 8 21.70 -7.80 62.12
C ALA A 8 22.21 -6.37 61.70
N GLY A 9 21.81 -5.17 62.21
CA GLY A 9 20.98 -4.70 63.35
C GLY A 9 20.79 -3.15 63.32
N LEU A 10 20.33 -2.47 64.38
CA LEU A 10 19.97 -1.02 64.37
C LEU A 10 19.95 -0.31 65.76
N MET A 11 19.92 1.03 65.76
CA MET A 11 19.43 2.02 66.79
C MET A 11 20.30 2.60 67.95
N SER A 12 20.03 3.90 68.21
CA SER A 12 20.07 4.69 69.47
C SER A 12 21.39 5.14 70.16
N ALA A 13 21.43 6.20 70.99
CA ALA A 13 20.65 7.48 71.06
C ALA A 13 21.25 8.47 72.13
N CYS A 14 21.00 9.77 71.94
CA CYS A 14 20.99 10.95 72.85
C CYS A 14 21.49 10.89 74.32
N ILE A 15 22.26 11.91 74.76
CA ILE A 15 21.98 12.78 75.95
C ILE A 15 22.69 14.14 75.78
N LEU A 16 22.10 15.27 76.21
CA LEU A 16 22.72 16.25 77.15
C LEU A 16 21.71 17.32 77.64
N SER A 17 22.10 18.17 78.61
CA SER A 17 21.20 18.91 79.51
C SER A 17 21.38 20.45 79.55
N SER A 18 20.43 21.13 80.21
CA SER A 18 20.15 22.57 80.16
C SER A 18 20.92 23.48 81.13
N ALA A 19 21.18 24.73 80.72
CA ALA A 19 21.13 25.95 81.55
C ALA A 19 20.99 27.21 80.65
N ALA A 20 20.49 28.34 81.17
CA ALA A 20 20.25 29.57 80.38
C ALA A 20 20.42 30.86 81.20
N VAL A 21 20.94 31.95 80.60
CA VAL A 21 21.01 33.30 81.18
C VAL A 21 20.93 34.40 80.10
N ALA A 22 20.01 35.35 80.30
CA ALA A 22 19.92 36.75 79.81
C ALA A 22 19.96 37.10 78.30
N VAL A 23 19.23 38.18 77.99
CA VAL A 23 19.09 38.81 76.66
C VAL A 23 19.68 40.23 76.72
N THR A 24 20.27 40.70 75.63
CA THR A 24 20.42 42.14 75.32
C THR A 24 19.73 42.42 73.99
N ALA A 25 18.77 43.35 73.98
CA ALA A 25 18.00 43.68 72.78
C ALA A 25 18.79 44.60 71.84
N ALA A 26 18.63 44.39 70.53
CA ALA A 26 19.06 45.29 69.46
C ALA A 26 17.85 45.73 68.62
N SER A 27 18.03 46.77 67.81
CA SER A 27 16.95 47.37 66.99
C SER A 27 16.28 46.34 66.07
N ALA A 28 14.96 46.49 65.87
CA ALA A 28 14.36 45.97 64.65
C ALA A 28 15.00 46.71 63.46
N ALA A 29 15.55 45.95 62.52
CA ALA A 29 15.87 46.43 61.18
C ALA A 29 14.64 46.21 60.29
N ASP A 30 14.55 46.96 59.18
CA ASP A 30 13.56 46.65 58.14
C ASP A 30 13.86 45.28 57.55
N ILE A 31 12.83 44.43 57.41
CA ILE A 31 12.99 43.05 56.95
C ILE A 31 13.25 43.05 55.44
N VAL A 32 14.47 42.72 55.06
CA VAL A 32 14.85 42.47 53.66
C VAL A 32 14.38 41.06 53.29
N TYR A 33 13.28 40.97 52.52
CA TYR A 33 12.79 39.69 52.01
C TYR A 33 13.65 39.23 50.83
N GLY A 34 14.03 37.95 50.84
CA GLY A 34 14.98 37.35 49.90
C GLY A 34 16.43 37.28 50.39
N ASP A 35 16.78 38.01 51.45
CA ASP A 35 18.09 37.97 52.10
C ASP A 35 18.20 36.69 52.97
N ALA A 36 18.69 35.62 52.36
CA ALA A 36 18.84 34.31 52.99
C ALA A 36 20.16 34.21 53.77
N ASN A 37 21.20 34.91 53.31
CA ASN A 37 22.54 34.84 53.87
C ASN A 37 22.71 35.72 55.13
N GLY A 38 21.95 36.82 55.22
CA GLY A 38 21.91 37.76 56.34
C GLY A 38 22.72 39.06 56.16
N ASP A 39 23.31 39.31 54.99
CA ASP A 39 24.20 40.47 54.75
C ASP A 39 23.46 41.81 54.52
N GLY A 40 22.14 41.77 54.34
CA GLY A 40 21.29 42.95 54.14
C GLY A 40 21.12 43.37 52.68
N THR A 41 21.63 42.59 51.73
CA THR A 41 21.29 42.69 50.30
C THR A 41 20.46 41.48 49.85
N VAL A 42 20.08 41.45 48.57
CA VAL A 42 19.47 40.26 47.94
C VAL A 42 20.24 40.02 46.66
N ASP A 43 20.92 38.89 46.55
CA ASP A 43 21.67 38.51 45.34
C ASP A 43 21.62 37.01 45.04
N MET A 44 22.40 36.55 44.06
CA MET A 44 22.37 35.15 43.63
C MET A 44 22.88 34.18 44.71
N SER A 45 23.68 34.65 45.67
CA SER A 45 24.14 33.86 46.81
C SER A 45 23.00 33.41 47.71
N ASP A 46 21.92 34.20 47.83
CA ASP A 46 20.74 33.85 48.63
C ASP A 46 19.95 32.71 48.01
N ALA A 47 19.62 32.82 46.72
CA ALA A 47 18.98 31.74 45.97
C ALA A 47 19.83 30.47 45.98
N VAL A 48 21.16 30.60 45.89
CA VAL A 48 22.10 29.49 46.02
C VAL A 48 22.12 28.90 47.43
N LEU A 49 22.04 29.71 48.49
CA LEU A 49 22.00 29.23 49.87
C LEU A 49 20.68 28.50 50.17
N VAL A 50 19.54 29.01 49.68
CA VAL A 50 18.25 28.29 49.73
C VAL A 50 18.38 26.92 49.04
N MET A 51 18.85 26.87 47.79
CA MET A 51 19.05 25.61 47.07
C MET A 51 20.02 24.65 47.79
N GLN A 52 21.13 25.15 48.36
CA GLN A 52 22.08 24.34 49.13
C GLN A 52 21.49 23.84 50.46
N SER A 53 20.67 24.65 51.13
CA SER A 53 19.98 24.28 52.37
C SER A 53 18.97 23.15 52.16
N LEU A 54 18.29 23.13 51.01
CA LEU A 54 17.34 22.10 50.61
C LEU A 54 18.05 20.83 50.13
N ALA A 55 19.11 20.97 49.33
CA ALA A 55 19.86 19.85 48.77
C ALA A 55 20.75 19.14 49.81
N ASN A 56 21.22 19.85 50.85
CA ASN A 56 22.00 19.25 51.93
C ASN A 56 21.75 19.95 53.29
N PRO A 57 20.60 19.67 53.95
CA PRO A 57 20.20 20.34 55.19
C PRO A 57 21.17 20.15 56.36
N SER A 58 21.86 19.00 56.44
CA SER A 58 22.83 18.72 57.52
C SER A 58 24.14 19.50 57.37
N LYS A 59 24.38 20.13 56.22
CA LYS A 59 25.50 21.04 56.00
C LYS A 59 25.07 22.51 55.94
N TYR A 60 23.97 22.83 55.26
CA TYR A 60 23.58 24.22 54.95
C TYR A 60 22.19 24.65 55.47
N GLY A 61 21.41 23.76 56.07
CA GLY A 61 20.13 24.11 56.70
C GLY A 61 20.27 24.85 58.03
N VAL A 62 19.14 25.12 58.70
CA VAL A 62 19.08 25.90 59.95
C VAL A 62 19.89 25.31 61.11
N THR A 63 20.16 24.00 61.07
CA THR A 63 21.06 23.28 62.00
C THR A 63 22.27 22.69 61.27
N GLY A 64 22.78 23.41 60.27
CA GLY A 64 23.87 22.98 59.41
C GLY A 64 25.23 22.91 60.13
N SER A 65 26.18 22.25 59.47
CA SER A 65 27.57 22.10 59.95
C SER A 65 28.59 23.01 59.23
N SER A 66 28.13 23.83 58.27
CA SER A 66 28.93 24.84 57.58
C SER A 66 28.95 26.17 58.36
N GLU A 67 30.07 26.89 58.35
CA GLU A 67 30.21 28.18 59.06
C GLU A 67 29.26 29.27 58.52
N GLY A 68 28.95 29.21 57.21
CA GLY A 68 27.84 29.94 56.57
C GLY A 68 26.69 29.00 56.22
N HIS A 69 26.08 28.35 57.22
CA HIS A 69 24.79 27.67 57.02
C HIS A 69 23.63 28.69 57.13
N LEU A 70 22.49 28.38 56.53
CA LEU A 70 21.28 29.19 56.63
C LEU A 70 20.91 29.42 58.10
N THR A 71 20.63 30.65 58.53
CA THR A 71 20.17 30.92 59.90
C THR A 71 18.65 30.81 60.00
N GLN A 72 18.07 30.76 61.22
CA GLN A 72 16.61 30.81 61.37
C GLN A 72 16.05 32.13 60.81
N GLU A 73 16.75 33.25 61.00
CA GLU A 73 16.32 34.54 60.48
C GLU A 73 16.45 34.63 58.96
N GLY A 74 17.52 34.07 58.38
CA GLY A 74 17.67 33.91 56.92
C GLY A 74 16.60 33.00 56.33
N ALA A 75 16.19 31.94 57.03
CA ALA A 75 15.06 31.11 56.62
C ALA A 75 13.73 31.89 56.60
N ASP A 76 13.46 32.68 57.64
CA ASP A 76 12.25 33.51 57.75
C ASP A 76 12.24 34.71 56.77
N ARG A 77 13.41 35.20 56.34
CA ARG A 77 13.58 36.22 55.28
C ARG A 77 13.45 35.63 53.87
N ALA A 78 13.91 34.40 53.67
CA ALA A 78 13.92 33.72 52.38
C ALA A 78 12.66 32.90 52.07
N ASP A 79 11.78 32.64 53.05
CA ASP A 79 10.38 32.23 52.83
C ASP A 79 9.64 33.40 52.15
N VAL A 80 9.53 33.36 50.81
CA VAL A 80 9.05 34.44 49.94
C VAL A 80 8.02 34.00 48.89
N PHE A 81 7.81 32.70 48.71
CA PHE A 81 6.78 32.12 47.85
C PHE A 81 5.74 31.38 48.71
N GLU A 82 4.47 31.80 48.62
CA GLU A 82 3.40 31.43 49.56
C GLU A 82 3.80 31.68 51.03
N ARG A 83 4.50 32.80 51.30
CA ARG A 83 5.17 33.08 52.59
C ARG A 83 4.36 32.65 53.81
N GLY A 84 4.97 31.83 54.66
CA GLY A 84 4.31 31.01 55.68
C GLY A 84 4.12 29.54 55.24
N SER A 85 4.57 29.20 54.03
CA SER A 85 4.80 27.84 53.52
C SER A 85 6.02 27.22 54.20
N GLY A 86 7.08 28.01 54.40
CA GLY A 86 8.41 27.54 54.75
C GLY A 86 9.18 27.11 53.50
N LEU A 87 10.51 27.18 53.56
CA LEU A 87 11.38 27.13 52.38
C LEU A 87 11.17 25.95 51.42
N THR A 88 11.11 26.30 50.14
CA THR A 88 10.97 25.44 48.96
C THR A 88 11.93 25.88 47.85
N SER A 89 11.98 25.13 46.75
CA SER A 89 12.67 25.57 45.53
C SER A 89 11.99 26.77 44.84
N SER A 90 10.71 27.01 45.10
CA SER A 90 9.97 28.16 44.55
C SER A 90 10.45 29.49 45.15
N ASP A 91 10.96 29.47 46.38
CA ASP A 91 11.55 30.63 47.03
C ASP A 91 12.84 31.08 46.35
N ALA A 92 13.75 30.13 46.07
CA ALA A 92 14.96 30.40 45.29
C ALA A 92 14.62 30.90 43.87
N LEU A 93 13.58 30.35 43.24
CA LEU A 93 13.08 30.82 41.94
C LEU A 93 12.47 32.24 42.03
N SER A 94 11.81 32.58 43.13
CA SER A 94 11.24 33.92 43.37
C SER A 94 12.36 34.94 43.57
N ILE A 95 13.39 34.62 44.36
CA ILE A 95 14.61 35.44 44.50
C ILE A 95 15.26 35.65 43.12
N GLN A 96 15.46 34.58 42.33
CA GLN A 96 16.00 34.68 40.96
C GLN A 96 15.13 35.57 40.06
N ARG A 97 13.79 35.44 40.13
CA ARG A 97 12.86 36.27 39.34
C ARG A 97 12.85 37.73 39.80
N TYR A 98 13.05 38.02 41.08
CA TYR A 98 13.22 39.37 41.59
C TYR A 98 14.52 40.00 41.07
N LEU A 99 15.64 39.26 41.10
CA LEU A 99 16.93 39.70 40.54
C LEU A 99 16.90 39.91 39.02
N LEU A 100 16.00 39.22 38.32
CA LEU A 100 15.74 39.38 36.88
C LEU A 100 14.66 40.44 36.58
N ASN A 101 14.15 41.17 37.59
CA ASN A 101 13.00 42.09 37.50
C ASN A 101 11.70 41.47 36.93
N ALA A 102 11.61 40.13 36.88
CA ALA A 102 10.41 39.39 36.46
C ALA A 102 9.31 39.39 37.54
N ILE A 103 9.65 39.79 38.78
CA ILE A 103 8.72 40.28 39.81
C ILE A 103 9.34 41.53 40.45
N THR A 104 8.51 42.45 40.94
CA THR A 104 8.97 43.79 41.39
C THR A 104 9.19 43.91 42.90
N ALA A 105 8.90 42.87 43.68
CA ALA A 105 9.08 42.84 45.13
C ALA A 105 9.15 41.38 45.63
N LEU A 106 9.68 41.22 46.85
CA LEU A 106 9.54 40.01 47.66
C LEU A 106 8.81 40.38 48.97
N PRO A 107 7.94 39.51 49.53
CA PRO A 107 7.53 38.20 49.01
C PRO A 107 6.74 38.29 47.70
N GLU A 108 6.86 37.28 46.83
CA GLU A 108 6.05 37.18 45.61
C GLU A 108 4.58 36.90 45.96
N SER A 109 4.35 36.06 46.97
CA SER A 109 3.03 35.67 47.44
C SER A 109 3.05 35.30 48.93
N TYR A 110 1.86 35.28 49.55
CA TYR A 110 1.65 34.91 50.94
C TYR A 110 0.71 33.71 51.02
N LYS A 111 0.84 32.89 52.06
CA LYS A 111 -0.01 31.72 52.26
C LYS A 111 -1.47 32.11 52.49
N ASP A 112 -2.36 31.55 51.67
CA ASP A 112 -3.76 31.94 51.65
C ASP A 112 -4.52 31.42 52.89
N MET A 113 -4.77 32.28 53.87
CA MET A 113 -5.69 32.01 54.99
C MET A 113 -7.12 32.32 54.55
N GLY A 114 -7.63 31.44 53.67
CA GLY A 114 -8.69 31.78 52.72
C GLY A 114 -10.05 32.18 53.29
N GLY A 115 -10.72 33.11 52.59
CA GLY A 115 -12.13 33.43 52.86
C GLY A 115 -12.70 34.69 52.20
N GLN A 116 -12.95 34.67 50.88
CA GLN A 116 -13.90 35.55 50.13
C GLN A 116 -13.55 37.08 50.11
N THR A 117 -13.93 37.91 49.12
CA THR A 117 -14.94 37.79 48.04
C THR A 117 -14.64 38.75 46.86
N THR A 118 -15.05 38.39 45.64
CA THR A 118 -15.46 39.24 44.47
C THR A 118 -14.66 40.50 44.05
N ALA A 119 -14.36 40.59 42.75
CA ALA A 119 -14.07 41.84 42.05
C ALA A 119 -15.34 42.68 41.76
N VAL A 120 -15.18 43.98 41.41
CA VAL A 120 -15.77 44.65 40.20
C VAL A 120 -15.49 46.18 40.14
N VAL A 121 -14.62 46.56 39.19
CA VAL A 121 -14.71 47.65 38.15
C VAL A 121 -14.96 49.15 38.50
N THR A 122 -14.26 50.02 37.72
CA THR A 122 -14.48 51.46 37.36
C THR A 122 -14.12 52.65 38.29
N THR A 123 -13.06 53.37 37.88
CA THR A 123 -12.94 54.85 37.65
C THR A 123 -13.56 55.85 38.65
N THR A 124 -12.86 56.94 39.05
CA THR A 124 -12.53 58.07 38.15
C THR A 124 -11.45 59.02 38.72
N ALA A 125 -10.46 59.37 37.89
CA ALA A 125 -9.55 60.55 37.87
C ALA A 125 -8.99 61.20 39.18
N VAL A 126 -7.66 61.41 39.21
CA VAL A 126 -7.06 62.76 39.43
C VAL A 126 -5.60 62.82 38.91
N THR A 127 -5.27 64.00 38.38
CA THR A 127 -4.00 64.59 37.92
C THR A 127 -2.64 63.89 38.16
N THR A 128 -1.89 63.74 37.07
CA THR A 128 -0.46 63.38 37.01
C THR A 128 0.49 64.48 37.54
N THR A 129 1.53 64.08 38.27
CA THR A 129 2.83 64.78 38.29
C THR A 129 3.93 63.76 37.99
N THR A 130 4.71 63.99 36.93
CA THR A 130 5.65 63.02 36.36
C THR A 130 7.03 63.07 36.98
N GLU A 131 7.54 61.92 37.42
CA GLU A 131 8.87 61.46 37.02
C GLU A 131 8.69 60.26 36.10
N THR A 132 9.38 60.24 34.95
CA THR A 132 9.04 59.35 33.83
C THR A 132 9.84 58.06 33.81
N VAL A 133 9.25 56.99 34.34
CA VAL A 133 9.48 55.66 33.76
C VAL A 133 8.54 55.53 32.56
N VAL A 134 9.09 55.38 31.36
CA VAL A 134 8.29 55.24 30.14
C VAL A 134 7.94 53.77 29.94
N THR A 135 6.83 53.33 30.55
CA THR A 135 6.13 52.12 30.10
C THR A 135 5.49 52.39 28.75
N VAL A 136 6.25 52.14 27.68
CA VAL A 136 5.71 52.14 26.31
C VAL A 136 4.56 51.11 26.27
N PRO A 137 3.33 51.49 25.89
CA PRO A 137 2.31 50.51 25.58
C PRO A 137 2.82 49.71 24.39
N LYS A 138 3.12 48.41 24.59
CA LYS A 138 3.56 47.52 23.51
C LYS A 138 2.52 47.61 22.39
N GLU A 139 2.95 48.08 21.23
CA GLU A 139 2.03 48.31 20.11
C GLU A 139 1.50 46.96 19.61
N ASP A 140 0.19 46.87 19.37
CA ASP A 140 -0.41 45.69 18.77
C ASP A 140 -0.12 45.69 17.27
N VAL A 141 1.09 45.24 16.92
CA VAL A 141 1.58 45.17 15.54
C VAL A 141 0.77 44.10 14.81
N ASN A 142 -0.14 44.56 13.96
CA ASN A 142 -0.93 43.74 13.05
C ASN A 142 -0.80 44.34 11.63
N THR A 143 0.05 43.72 10.83
CA THR A 143 0.48 44.21 9.51
C THR A 143 0.14 43.17 8.45
N LYS A 144 -0.31 43.61 7.27
CA LYS A 144 -0.55 42.74 6.12
C LYS A 144 0.53 42.87 5.07
N ILE A 145 0.83 41.76 4.40
CA ILE A 145 1.87 41.60 3.39
C ILE A 145 1.22 40.90 2.19
N HIS A 146 0.86 41.68 1.19
CA HIS A 146 0.19 41.21 -0.03
C HIS A 146 1.24 40.94 -1.12
N LEU A 147 1.28 39.71 -1.62
CA LEU A 147 2.24 39.20 -2.59
C LEU A 147 1.66 39.31 -4.02
N ASN A 148 2.28 40.16 -4.85
CA ASN A 148 1.77 40.59 -6.14
C ASN A 148 2.70 40.15 -7.30
N GLY A 149 2.95 38.84 -7.40
CA GLY A 149 3.75 38.17 -8.42
C GLY A 149 5.25 38.47 -8.32
N ASN A 150 5.66 39.66 -8.76
CA ASN A 150 7.06 40.11 -8.77
C ASN A 150 7.30 41.30 -7.82
N SER A 151 6.34 41.58 -6.92
CA SER A 151 6.37 42.73 -6.01
C SER A 151 5.56 42.47 -4.74
N ILE A 152 5.83 43.21 -3.67
CA ILE A 152 5.11 43.10 -2.39
C ILE A 152 4.56 44.47 -1.99
N THR A 153 3.33 44.50 -1.45
CA THR A 153 2.74 45.68 -0.81
C THR A 153 2.46 45.40 0.67
N VAL A 154 2.70 46.39 1.53
CA VAL A 154 2.60 46.25 2.99
C VAL A 154 1.62 47.27 3.55
N ASP A 155 0.58 46.78 4.24
CA ASP A 155 -0.39 47.60 4.96
C ASP A 155 -0.18 47.42 6.48
N GLY A 156 0.59 48.33 7.08
CA GLY A 156 0.88 48.32 8.51
C GLY A 156 2.20 48.99 8.88
N LYS A 157 2.85 48.48 9.92
CA LYS A 157 4.18 48.93 10.42
C LYS A 157 5.16 47.76 10.48
N TYR A 158 6.45 48.09 10.66
CA TYR A 158 7.54 47.15 10.97
C TYR A 158 7.81 46.04 9.92
N ALA A 159 7.18 46.13 8.75
CA ALA A 159 7.58 45.43 7.53
C ALA A 159 7.83 46.46 6.42
N THR A 160 8.85 46.24 5.58
CA THR A 160 9.22 47.12 4.46
C THR A 160 9.47 46.28 3.21
N ALA A 161 8.75 46.55 2.14
CA ALA A 161 8.94 45.90 0.85
C ALA A 161 10.03 46.62 0.01
N ASN A 162 10.88 45.83 -0.65
CA ASN A 162 11.86 46.27 -1.64
C ASN A 162 11.86 45.26 -2.80
N GLY A 163 11.14 45.59 -3.87
CA GLY A 163 10.88 44.65 -4.97
C GLY A 163 10.07 43.45 -4.49
N SER A 164 10.61 42.24 -4.65
CA SER A 164 10.04 40.97 -4.18
C SER A 164 10.62 40.49 -2.84
N LYS A 165 11.42 41.30 -2.14
CA LYS A 165 11.81 41.03 -0.74
C LYS A 165 11.01 41.91 0.22
N VAL A 166 10.56 41.34 1.34
CA VAL A 166 10.03 42.11 2.47
C VAL A 166 10.85 41.85 3.72
N THR A 167 11.34 42.93 4.35
CA THR A 167 12.06 42.88 5.64
C THR A 167 11.08 43.19 6.76
N ILE A 168 10.90 42.25 7.68
CA ILE A 168 10.19 42.39 8.97
C ILE A 168 11.25 42.67 10.05
N SER A 169 11.06 43.72 10.84
CA SER A 169 12.08 44.25 11.76
C SER A 169 11.62 44.44 13.22
N HIS A 170 10.50 43.83 13.60
CA HIS A 170 9.94 43.89 14.96
C HIS A 170 9.03 42.67 15.19
N SER A 171 8.84 42.28 16.45
CA SER A 171 7.80 41.34 16.87
C SER A 171 6.39 41.86 16.54
N GLY A 172 5.43 40.94 16.44
CA GLY A 172 4.09 41.28 15.96
C GLY A 172 3.42 40.18 15.16
N THR A 173 2.29 40.51 14.55
CA THR A 173 1.52 39.64 13.65
C THR A 173 1.59 40.17 12.23
N PHE A 174 2.05 39.31 11.32
CA PHE A 174 2.28 39.62 9.91
C PHE A 174 1.49 38.63 9.06
N THR A 175 0.32 39.05 8.57
CA THR A 175 -0.55 38.23 7.73
C THR A 175 -0.10 38.33 6.28
N ILE A 176 0.11 37.18 5.64
CA ILE A 176 0.70 37.05 4.31
C ILE A 176 -0.30 36.32 3.39
N ASP A 177 -0.60 36.91 2.24
CA ASP A 177 -1.48 36.34 1.23
C ASP A 177 -1.02 36.71 -0.20
N GLY A 178 -1.53 35.99 -1.22
CA GLY A 178 -1.20 36.23 -2.62
C GLY A 178 -0.12 35.30 -3.16
N THR A 179 0.64 35.73 -4.17
CA THR A 179 1.65 34.89 -4.86
C THR A 179 2.94 35.66 -5.14
N LEU A 180 4.10 34.99 -5.01
CA LEU A 180 5.43 35.53 -5.26
C LEU A 180 6.25 34.54 -6.10
N ASN A 181 6.65 34.94 -7.31
CA ASN A 181 7.26 34.07 -8.33
C ASN A 181 8.77 33.88 -8.19
N ASP A 182 9.44 34.86 -7.57
CA ASP A 182 10.79 34.81 -7.01
C ASP A 182 10.89 35.91 -5.95
N GLY A 183 11.08 35.55 -4.69
CA GLY A 183 11.24 36.52 -3.62
C GLY A 183 11.36 35.91 -2.23
N GLN A 184 11.33 36.76 -1.21
CA GLN A 184 11.69 36.38 0.15
C GLN A 184 10.90 37.15 1.22
N ILE A 185 10.36 36.41 2.18
CA ILE A 185 9.99 36.92 3.51
C ILE A 185 11.24 36.88 4.40
N TYR A 186 11.71 38.04 4.86
CA TYR A 186 12.95 38.16 5.63
C TYR A 186 12.67 38.73 7.02
N VAL A 187 13.06 38.01 8.07
CA VAL A 187 12.91 38.47 9.46
C VAL A 187 14.29 38.83 10.03
N GLU A 188 14.45 40.09 10.40
CA GLU A 188 15.69 40.66 10.96
C GLU A 188 15.30 41.71 12.01
N VAL A 189 15.00 41.23 13.22
CA VAL A 189 14.83 42.07 14.42
C VAL A 189 16.23 42.58 14.82
N PRO A 190 16.52 43.90 14.76
CA PRO A 190 17.89 44.39 14.92
C PRO A 190 18.47 44.27 16.34
N ASP A 191 17.60 44.17 17.34
CA ASP A 191 17.94 43.91 18.74
C ASP A 191 16.85 43.02 19.34
N ASP A 192 17.06 41.70 19.25
CA ASP A 192 16.18 40.64 19.76
C ASP A 192 16.19 40.52 21.31
N LYS A 193 16.86 41.44 22.02
CA LYS A 193 16.87 41.51 23.48
C LYS A 193 16.18 42.78 23.99
N ALA A 194 16.14 43.84 23.19
CA ALA A 194 15.16 44.92 23.32
C ALA A 194 13.75 44.50 22.84
N ASP A 195 13.66 43.52 21.93
CA ASP A 195 12.41 42.97 21.39
C ASP A 195 12.35 41.42 21.50
N PRO A 196 12.23 40.86 22.71
CA PRO A 196 12.27 39.41 22.98
C PRO A 196 10.93 38.72 22.70
N ASP A 197 10.14 39.23 21.77
CA ASP A 197 8.76 38.85 21.53
C ASP A 197 8.57 38.13 20.19
N THR A 198 7.49 37.34 20.06
CA THR A 198 7.33 36.47 18.90
C THR A 198 6.99 37.24 17.62
N VAL A 199 7.79 37.05 16.58
CA VAL A 199 7.39 37.36 15.20
C VAL A 199 6.41 36.27 14.73
N LYS A 200 5.17 36.63 14.42
CA LYS A 200 4.11 35.71 14.02
C LYS A 200 3.78 35.91 12.54
N LEU A 201 4.31 35.05 11.68
CA LEU A 201 3.88 34.97 10.29
C LEU A 201 2.56 34.21 10.24
N VAL A 202 1.57 34.71 9.50
CA VAL A 202 0.27 34.05 9.30
C VAL A 202 0.05 33.86 7.81
N LEU A 203 0.24 32.64 7.33
CA LEU A 203 0.06 32.28 5.93
C LEU A 203 -1.44 32.07 5.67
N SER A 204 -2.02 32.90 4.80
CA SER A 204 -3.46 33.03 4.57
C SER A 204 -3.81 32.93 3.09
N GLY A 205 -3.35 31.86 2.44
CA GLY A 205 -3.38 31.71 0.98
C GLY A 205 -2.11 32.26 0.31
N ALA A 206 -0.96 32.12 0.98
CA ALA A 206 0.33 32.58 0.50
C ALA A 206 1.01 31.52 -0.38
N LYS A 207 1.47 31.93 -1.57
CA LYS A 207 2.25 31.09 -2.49
C LYS A 207 3.61 31.74 -2.77
N ILE A 208 4.72 31.10 -2.42
CA ILE A 208 6.05 31.74 -2.38
C ILE A 208 7.12 30.82 -2.99
N THR A 209 7.71 31.22 -4.11
CA THR A 209 8.88 30.55 -4.68
C THR A 209 10.14 31.37 -4.37
N GLY A 210 11.13 30.73 -3.73
CA GLY A 210 12.46 31.26 -3.48
C GLY A 210 13.44 30.77 -4.57
N LYS A 211 13.61 31.56 -5.63
CA LYS A 211 14.53 31.24 -6.74
C LYS A 211 15.92 31.81 -6.52
N SER A 212 15.99 33.03 -6.00
CA SER A 212 17.24 33.77 -5.79
C SER A 212 17.76 33.74 -4.34
N ALA A 213 16.95 33.27 -3.38
CA ALA A 213 17.24 33.18 -1.95
C ALA A 213 16.18 32.30 -1.25
N PRO A 214 16.32 31.93 0.04
CA PRO A 214 15.27 31.23 0.78
C PRO A 214 13.94 31.98 0.74
N ALA A 215 12.84 31.25 0.53
CA ALA A 215 11.50 31.82 0.43
C ALA A 215 11.05 32.46 1.76
N ILE A 216 11.45 31.85 2.88
CA ILE A 216 11.41 32.46 4.22
C ILE A 216 12.79 32.34 4.86
N LEU A 217 13.36 33.47 5.30
CA LEU A 217 14.65 33.53 5.99
C LEU A 217 14.50 34.33 7.30
N ILE A 218 14.66 33.65 8.43
CA ILE A 218 14.69 34.25 9.76
C ILE A 218 16.16 34.41 10.16
N LYS A 219 16.71 35.61 9.89
CA LYS A 219 18.14 35.93 10.08
C LYS A 219 18.45 36.47 11.47
N ASN A 220 17.48 37.07 12.17
CA ASN A 220 17.57 37.35 13.60
C ASN A 220 16.18 37.59 14.21
N ALA A 221 15.81 36.83 15.25
CA ALA A 221 14.69 37.10 16.14
C ALA A 221 14.85 36.28 17.44
N ASP A 222 14.20 36.64 18.55
CA ASP A 222 14.23 35.79 19.74
C ASP A 222 13.45 34.48 19.52
N LYS A 223 12.34 34.55 18.76
CA LYS A 223 11.52 33.41 18.34
C LYS A 223 10.54 33.80 17.23
N THR A 224 10.37 32.92 16.25
CA THR A 224 9.40 33.09 15.16
C THR A 224 8.35 31.97 15.19
N SER A 225 7.11 32.30 14.82
CA SER A 225 6.08 31.30 14.55
C SER A 225 5.43 31.48 13.18
N ILE A 226 5.19 30.37 12.48
CA ILE A 226 4.44 30.29 11.23
C ILE A 226 3.08 29.67 11.53
N THR A 227 2.03 30.43 11.23
CA THR A 227 0.62 30.03 11.43
C THR A 227 0.02 29.70 10.08
N ILE A 228 -0.48 28.48 9.90
CA ILE A 228 -1.17 28.04 8.70
C ILE A 228 -2.67 28.31 8.89
N ALA A 229 -3.20 29.37 8.28
CA ALA A 229 -4.54 29.85 8.59
C ALA A 229 -5.65 28.89 8.13
N ASP A 230 -6.72 28.80 8.91
CA ASP A 230 -7.84 27.88 8.67
C ASP A 230 -8.52 28.09 7.32
N GLY A 231 -8.87 26.98 6.65
CA GLY A 231 -9.47 26.99 5.32
C GLY A 231 -8.58 27.53 4.20
N THR A 232 -7.26 27.68 4.43
CA THR A 232 -6.32 28.18 3.41
C THR A 232 -5.30 27.12 2.97
N GLU A 233 -5.00 27.13 1.67
CA GLU A 233 -3.89 26.37 1.08
C GLU A 233 -2.69 27.31 0.84
N ASN A 234 -1.54 26.93 1.36
CA ASN A 234 -0.30 27.70 1.28
C ASN A 234 0.78 26.84 0.63
N THR A 235 1.59 27.40 -0.26
CA THR A 235 2.61 26.64 -1.01
C THR A 235 3.94 27.38 -1.01
N ILE A 236 5.01 26.74 -0.55
CA ILE A 236 6.35 27.34 -0.51
C ILE A 236 7.32 26.42 -1.27
N SER A 237 8.16 26.96 -2.15
CA SER A 237 9.11 26.15 -2.94
C SER A 237 10.46 26.82 -3.14
N ASP A 238 11.47 26.00 -3.45
CA ASP A 238 12.63 26.42 -4.27
C ASP A 238 12.31 26.19 -5.77
N THR A 239 13.32 25.81 -6.56
CA THR A 239 13.20 25.33 -7.95
C THR A 239 14.29 24.31 -8.29
N GLU A 240 14.28 23.76 -9.50
CA GLU A 240 15.28 22.86 -10.13
C GLU A 240 16.76 23.33 -10.11
N THR A 241 17.11 24.43 -9.44
CA THR A 241 18.48 24.93 -9.33
C THR A 241 18.65 25.66 -7.99
N ALA A 242 19.68 25.30 -7.22
CA ALA A 242 19.95 25.91 -5.92
C ALA A 242 20.46 27.35 -6.09
N TYR A 243 20.05 28.25 -5.20
CA TYR A 243 20.58 29.62 -5.15
C TYR A 243 21.95 29.64 -4.45
N ALA A 244 22.75 30.66 -4.76
CA ALA A 244 24.05 30.88 -4.14
C ALA A 244 24.00 32.08 -3.17
N GLY A 245 24.49 31.91 -1.94
CA GLY A 245 24.60 32.98 -0.95
C GLY A 245 25.21 32.53 0.38
N ASP A 246 25.35 33.48 1.31
CA ASP A 246 25.84 33.25 2.68
C ASP A 246 24.67 32.91 3.63
N PHE A 247 24.15 31.71 3.44
CA PHE A 247 23.03 31.10 4.18
C PHE A 247 23.56 29.91 5.01
N LEU A 248 22.85 29.53 6.07
CA LEU A 248 23.34 28.54 7.06
C LEU A 248 23.54 27.16 6.43
N GLU A 249 22.51 26.68 5.75
CA GLU A 249 22.57 25.45 4.93
C GLU A 249 21.78 25.59 3.61
N SER A 250 21.19 26.77 3.34
CA SER A 250 20.39 27.07 2.15
C SER A 250 19.12 26.19 2.05
N ALA A 251 18.18 26.40 2.97
CA ALA A 251 16.89 25.70 2.99
C ALA A 251 15.72 26.58 2.51
N VAL A 252 14.62 25.96 2.03
CA VAL A 252 13.42 26.68 1.55
C VAL A 252 12.82 27.59 2.63
N ILE A 253 12.75 27.08 3.87
CA ILE A 253 12.58 27.85 5.10
C ILE A 253 13.86 27.69 5.93
N GLU A 254 14.59 28.79 6.13
CA GLU A 254 15.80 28.81 6.97
C GLU A 254 15.59 29.71 8.19
N ALA A 255 15.92 29.19 9.38
CA ALA A 255 15.86 29.92 10.64
C ALA A 255 17.16 29.84 11.43
N LYS A 256 17.69 30.99 11.88
CA LYS A 256 18.83 31.04 12.80
C LYS A 256 18.42 30.67 14.24
N ASP A 257 17.22 31.10 14.63
CA ASP A 257 16.66 31.12 15.97
C ASP A 257 15.31 30.36 16.00
N ASP A 258 14.69 30.19 17.18
CA ASP A 258 13.54 29.29 17.40
C ASP A 258 12.40 29.42 16.37
N LEU A 259 11.95 28.28 15.84
CA LEU A 259 10.88 28.17 14.85
C LEU A 259 9.71 27.30 15.36
N THR A 260 8.53 27.89 15.49
CA THR A 260 7.28 27.17 15.77
C THR A 260 6.34 27.14 14.58
N ILE A 261 5.92 25.96 14.12
CA ILE A 261 4.86 25.79 13.10
C ILE A 261 3.56 25.35 13.80
N LYS A 262 2.45 25.97 13.40
CA LYS A 262 1.13 25.73 13.98
C LYS A 262 0.01 25.96 12.95
N GLY A 263 -1.15 25.35 13.19
CA GLY A 263 -2.37 25.66 12.47
C GLY A 263 -3.06 26.92 13.03
N GLY A 264 -4.16 27.31 12.40
CA GLY A 264 -5.19 28.12 13.02
C GLY A 264 -5.98 27.34 14.09
N ASP A 265 -6.95 28.01 14.72
CA ASP A 265 -7.72 27.49 15.85
C ASP A 265 -8.55 26.23 15.54
N ALA A 266 -8.91 26.00 14.27
CA ALA A 266 -9.59 24.76 13.82
C ALA A 266 -8.63 23.73 13.20
N GLY A 267 -7.34 24.04 13.05
CA GLY A 267 -6.31 23.13 12.51
C GLY A 267 -6.45 22.76 11.03
N THR A 268 -7.32 23.44 10.28
CA THR A 268 -7.73 23.10 8.90
C THR A 268 -6.85 23.70 7.79
N GLY A 269 -5.89 24.56 8.15
CA GLY A 269 -4.95 25.16 7.19
C GLY A 269 -3.93 24.15 6.68
N VAL A 270 -3.65 24.20 5.37
CA VAL A 270 -2.66 23.36 4.69
C VAL A 270 -1.45 24.21 4.28
N LEU A 271 -0.24 23.69 4.54
CA LEU A 271 1.02 24.16 4.00
C LEU A 271 1.71 23.01 3.26
N THR A 272 1.96 23.19 1.97
CA THR A 272 2.81 22.29 1.17
C THR A 272 4.16 22.96 0.93
N ILE A 273 5.26 22.26 1.21
CA ILE A 273 6.62 22.70 0.92
C ILE A 273 7.24 21.76 -0.10
N THR A 274 7.71 22.29 -1.22
CA THR A 274 8.37 21.52 -2.28
C THR A 274 9.81 21.99 -2.44
N ALA A 275 10.74 21.18 -1.95
CA ALA A 275 12.18 21.42 -1.94
C ALA A 275 12.84 20.45 -2.93
N ASN A 276 13.03 20.94 -4.16
CA ASN A 276 13.49 20.17 -5.32
C ASN A 276 15.00 19.95 -5.29
N VAL A 277 15.76 20.90 -4.72
CA VAL A 277 17.23 20.88 -4.72
C VAL A 277 17.85 21.18 -3.35
N GLN A 278 17.06 21.66 -2.39
CA GLN A 278 17.53 22.04 -1.04
C GLN A 278 16.76 21.31 0.07
N PRO A 279 17.19 21.40 1.35
CA PRO A 279 16.37 21.02 2.50
C PRO A 279 15.09 21.87 2.58
N ALA A 280 13.99 21.30 3.06
CA ALA A 280 12.72 22.04 3.15
C ALA A 280 12.67 22.98 4.35
N ILE A 281 13.07 22.53 5.54
CA ILE A 281 13.11 23.33 6.77
C ILE A 281 14.42 23.07 7.53
N VAL A 282 15.23 24.11 7.71
CA VAL A 282 16.43 24.08 8.58
C VAL A 282 16.30 25.14 9.67
N CYS A 283 16.51 24.74 10.93
CA CYS A 283 16.62 25.63 12.07
C CYS A 283 17.95 25.39 12.81
N ASN A 284 18.71 26.47 13.05
CA ASN A 284 19.94 26.43 13.83
C ASN A 284 19.71 26.44 15.36
N ASN A 285 18.44 26.45 15.83
CA ASN A 285 18.08 26.16 17.21
C ASN A 285 16.96 25.10 17.29
N ASP A 286 15.85 25.39 17.98
CA ASP A 286 14.72 24.45 18.16
C ASP A 286 13.66 24.56 17.05
N ILE A 287 13.11 23.42 16.63
CA ILE A 287 11.88 23.33 15.82
C ILE A 287 10.74 22.78 16.69
N LYS A 288 9.56 23.41 16.61
CA LYS A 288 8.36 22.93 17.31
C LYS A 288 7.14 22.95 16.40
N ILE A 289 6.55 21.79 16.12
CA ILE A 289 5.35 21.64 15.30
C ILE A 289 4.17 21.32 16.22
N THR A 290 3.04 22.02 16.06
CA THR A 290 1.94 21.99 17.05
C THR A 290 0.52 21.86 16.47
N GLY A 291 0.36 21.93 15.15
CA GLY A 291 -0.95 21.84 14.50
C GLY A 291 -0.92 22.21 13.02
N GLY A 292 -2.07 22.06 12.35
CA GLY A 292 -2.22 22.24 10.90
C GLY A 292 -1.78 21.02 10.09
N THR A 293 -1.97 21.07 8.78
CA THR A 293 -1.47 20.05 7.84
C THR A 293 -0.21 20.56 7.15
N LEU A 294 0.88 19.80 7.23
CA LEU A 294 2.17 20.10 6.63
C LEU A 294 2.59 18.95 5.72
N ASN A 295 2.59 19.21 4.41
CA ASN A 295 3.10 18.29 3.39
C ASN A 295 4.50 18.75 2.97
N ILE A 296 5.47 17.85 2.91
CA ILE A 296 6.85 18.17 2.54
C ILE A 296 7.38 17.15 1.54
N ASP A 297 7.76 17.65 0.36
CA ASP A 297 8.50 16.92 -0.66
C ASP A 297 9.95 17.46 -0.70
N ALA A 298 10.93 16.67 -0.29
CA ALA A 298 12.36 17.00 -0.26
C ALA A 298 13.13 16.04 -1.21
N LEU A 299 13.05 16.32 -2.51
CA LEU A 299 13.20 15.32 -3.58
C LEU A 299 14.60 15.25 -4.22
N ASN A 300 15.60 15.95 -3.69
CA ASN A 300 16.93 15.95 -4.27
C ASN A 300 17.68 14.64 -3.96
N MET A 301 17.62 13.69 -4.90
CA MET A 301 18.35 12.42 -4.85
C MET A 301 19.88 12.55 -4.88
N ASN A 302 20.45 13.65 -5.41
CA ASN A 302 21.91 13.79 -5.55
C ASN A 302 22.60 14.06 -4.21
N ASP A 303 22.01 14.94 -3.41
CA ASP A 303 22.51 15.31 -2.07
C ASP A 303 21.81 14.49 -0.96
N GLY A 304 20.61 13.97 -1.26
CA GLY A 304 19.73 13.29 -0.30
C GLY A 304 19.34 14.25 0.83
N ASN A 305 18.56 15.29 0.50
CA ASN A 305 18.27 16.38 1.43
C ASN A 305 17.28 16.00 2.53
N ASP A 306 17.62 16.40 3.77
CA ASP A 306 16.76 16.24 4.93
C ASP A 306 15.50 17.12 4.81
N ALA A 307 14.32 16.61 5.17
CA ALA A 307 13.08 17.38 5.08
C ALA A 307 12.94 18.41 6.22
N VAL A 308 13.02 17.98 7.49
CA VAL A 308 12.94 18.88 8.65
C VAL A 308 14.13 18.64 9.56
N LYS A 309 15.00 19.64 9.68
CA LYS A 309 16.26 19.57 10.42
C LYS A 309 16.37 20.65 11.48
N GLY A 310 16.16 20.24 12.73
CA GLY A 310 16.54 21.04 13.90
C GLY A 310 18.03 20.86 14.22
N LYS A 311 18.60 21.84 14.90
CA LYS A 311 19.94 21.73 15.47
C LYS A 311 19.86 21.29 16.93
N THR A 312 19.14 22.04 17.74
CA THR A 312 19.07 21.82 19.19
C THR A 312 18.02 20.75 19.53
N SER A 313 16.79 20.89 19.04
CA SER A 313 15.75 19.85 19.11
C SER A 313 14.74 19.96 17.97
N LEU A 314 13.95 18.89 17.78
CA LEU A 314 12.76 18.87 16.93
C LEU A 314 11.62 18.22 17.72
N VAL A 315 10.54 18.97 17.96
CA VAL A 315 9.39 18.52 18.77
C VAL A 315 8.10 18.57 17.94
N VAL A 316 7.40 17.44 17.80
CA VAL A 316 6.07 17.35 17.17
C VAL A 316 5.01 17.09 18.25
N LYS A 317 4.17 18.10 18.54
CA LYS A 317 3.07 18.02 19.53
C LYS A 317 1.70 17.74 18.92
N GLY A 318 1.53 17.95 17.62
CA GLY A 318 0.25 17.85 16.95
C GLY A 318 0.28 18.36 15.51
N GLY A 319 -0.83 18.14 14.80
CA GLY A 319 -0.98 18.38 13.36
C GLY A 319 -0.94 17.08 12.55
N ALA A 320 -0.97 17.21 11.24
CA ALA A 320 -0.75 16.13 10.29
C ALA A 320 0.51 16.42 9.46
N LEU A 321 1.51 15.55 9.56
CA LEU A 321 2.78 15.64 8.85
C LEU A 321 2.86 14.55 7.79
N ASN A 322 2.99 14.94 6.53
CA ASN A 322 3.21 14.03 5.40
C ASN A 322 4.56 14.39 4.77
N ILE A 323 5.57 13.54 4.95
CA ILE A 323 6.95 13.80 4.54
C ILE A 323 7.38 12.75 3.50
N ASN A 324 7.96 13.24 2.42
CA ASN A 324 8.56 12.46 1.34
C ASN A 324 9.97 13.04 1.08
N ALA A 325 10.99 12.41 1.65
CA ALA A 325 12.37 12.89 1.60
C ALA A 325 13.29 11.85 0.94
N GLU A 326 14.33 12.32 0.25
CA GLU A 326 15.47 11.49 -0.19
C GLU A 326 16.67 11.57 0.79
N GLY A 327 16.63 12.53 1.73
CA GLY A 327 17.43 12.51 2.96
C GLY A 327 16.63 12.00 4.16
N ASP A 328 17.00 12.45 5.36
CA ASP A 328 16.28 12.07 6.58
C ASP A 328 14.92 12.79 6.68
N GLY A 329 13.92 12.12 7.25
CA GLY A 329 12.57 12.68 7.40
C GLY A 329 12.48 13.76 8.48
N LEU A 330 12.69 13.37 9.74
CA LEU A 330 12.77 14.27 10.89
C LEU A 330 14.15 14.15 11.54
N LYS A 331 14.85 15.27 11.74
CA LYS A 331 16.25 15.27 12.15
C LYS A 331 16.56 16.27 13.27
N SER A 332 17.32 15.84 14.27
CA SER A 332 17.96 16.73 15.26
C SER A 332 19.46 16.48 15.30
N SER A 333 20.24 17.47 14.85
CA SER A 333 21.66 17.30 14.60
C SER A 333 22.59 17.52 15.80
N LYS A 334 22.09 18.03 16.94
CA LYS A 334 22.84 18.14 18.22
C LYS A 334 22.03 17.76 19.47
N GLY A 335 20.76 17.38 19.33
CA GLY A 335 19.93 16.91 20.45
C GLY A 335 18.88 15.90 20.03
N ASN A 336 17.69 16.02 20.62
CA ASN A 336 16.62 15.03 20.57
C ASN A 336 15.57 15.29 19.48
N VAL A 337 14.84 14.22 19.11
CA VAL A 337 13.57 14.32 18.38
C VAL A 337 12.44 13.78 19.26
N ASP A 338 11.47 14.63 19.60
CA ASP A 338 10.32 14.28 20.42
C ASP A 338 9.03 14.23 19.59
N ILE A 339 8.22 13.19 19.74
CA ILE A 339 6.84 13.13 19.23
C ILE A 339 5.89 12.90 20.41
N GLU A 340 5.11 13.94 20.70
CA GLU A 340 4.09 13.98 21.76
C GLU A 340 2.66 13.81 21.21
N GLY A 341 2.45 14.00 19.91
CA GLY A 341 1.13 13.93 19.30
C GLY A 341 1.10 14.28 17.81
N GLY A 342 -0.07 14.09 17.20
CA GLY A 342 -0.32 14.31 15.77
C GLY A 342 -0.24 13.02 14.94
N THR A 343 -0.57 13.14 13.65
CA THR A 343 -0.41 12.05 12.67
C THR A 343 0.86 12.33 11.87
N VAL A 344 1.76 11.36 11.77
CA VAL A 344 3.09 11.53 11.15
C VAL A 344 3.35 10.40 10.16
N VAL A 345 3.38 10.71 8.87
CA VAL A 345 3.69 9.77 7.79
C VAL A 345 4.99 10.21 7.12
N ILE A 346 5.99 9.33 7.09
CA ILE A 346 7.32 9.61 6.54
C ILE A 346 7.71 8.50 5.55
N LYS A 347 7.96 8.90 4.29
CA LYS A 347 8.87 8.21 3.36
C LYS A 347 10.21 8.93 3.43
N SER A 348 11.28 8.18 3.72
CA SER A 348 12.67 8.69 3.77
C SER A 348 13.58 7.87 2.87
N GLY A 349 14.57 8.52 2.26
CA GLY A 349 15.68 7.90 1.53
C GLY A 349 16.85 7.48 2.44
N LYS A 350 16.81 7.88 3.72
CA LYS A 350 17.84 7.57 4.72
C LYS A 350 17.16 7.13 6.03
N ASP A 351 17.35 7.85 7.14
CA ASP A 351 16.63 7.60 8.39
C ASP A 351 15.21 8.22 8.33
N ALA A 352 14.16 7.52 8.73
CA ALA A 352 12.85 8.15 8.86
C ALA A 352 12.84 9.18 10.01
N ILE A 353 13.48 8.85 11.14
CA ILE A 353 13.73 9.76 12.26
C ILE A 353 15.18 9.60 12.75
N GLN A 354 15.92 10.72 12.84
CA GLN A 354 17.33 10.78 13.25
C GLN A 354 17.54 11.77 14.41
N ALA A 355 18.17 11.32 15.50
CA ALA A 355 18.57 12.19 16.62
C ALA A 355 20.04 12.01 17.02
N GLU A 356 20.75 13.10 17.29
CA GLU A 356 22.09 13.06 17.90
C GLU A 356 22.01 12.51 19.32
N THR A 357 20.99 12.87 20.13
CA THR A 357 20.78 12.28 21.46
C THR A 357 19.68 11.22 21.42
N ASP A 358 18.47 11.55 21.83
CA ASP A 358 17.38 10.60 22.09
C ASP A 358 16.21 10.80 21.11
N ILE A 359 15.51 9.71 20.78
CA ILE A 359 14.19 9.74 20.12
C ILE A 359 13.14 9.41 21.18
N ASN A 360 12.24 10.34 21.48
CA ASN A 360 11.20 10.15 22.50
C ASN A 360 9.81 10.16 21.87
N ILE A 361 9.08 9.05 21.99
CA ILE A 361 7.72 8.91 21.48
C ILE A 361 6.77 8.70 22.66
N SER A 362 5.82 9.62 22.81
CA SER A 362 4.87 9.69 23.92
C SER A 362 3.41 9.87 23.47
N GLY A 363 3.18 10.12 22.18
CA GLY A 363 1.86 10.17 21.59
C GLY A 363 1.92 10.25 20.06
N GLY A 364 0.75 10.30 19.44
CA GLY A 364 0.59 10.38 17.99
C GLY A 364 0.42 9.03 17.28
N ASP A 365 0.07 9.10 16.00
CA ASP A 365 -0.12 7.97 15.10
C ASP A 365 0.93 8.06 13.96
N ILE A 366 1.88 7.13 13.94
CA ILE A 366 3.15 7.29 13.24
C ILE A 366 3.40 6.13 12.26
N SER A 367 3.59 6.46 10.97
CA SER A 367 4.11 5.57 9.94
C SER A 367 5.48 6.10 9.48
N ALA A 368 6.57 5.43 9.86
CA ALA A 368 7.93 5.94 9.68
C ALA A 368 8.79 4.97 8.84
N CYS A 369 8.76 5.13 7.51
CA CYS A 369 9.40 4.24 6.54
C CYS A 369 10.65 4.88 5.94
N GLY A 370 11.85 4.36 6.23
CA GLY A 370 13.12 4.80 5.65
C GLY A 370 13.92 3.66 5.04
N ASP A 371 15.17 3.91 4.62
CA ASP A 371 16.14 2.81 4.50
C ASP A 371 16.47 2.26 5.89
N LYS A 372 16.51 3.17 6.88
CA LYS A 372 16.43 2.89 8.32
C LYS A 372 15.25 3.62 8.95
N SER A 373 14.69 3.05 10.01
CA SER A 373 13.49 3.59 10.66
C SER A 373 13.84 4.66 11.71
N LEU A 374 14.36 4.24 12.86
CA LEU A 374 14.70 5.13 13.98
C LEU A 374 16.19 5.03 14.32
N THR A 375 16.93 6.12 14.15
CA THR A 375 18.39 6.17 14.36
C THR A 375 18.77 7.24 15.38
N SER A 376 19.27 6.81 16.54
CA SER A 376 19.62 7.65 17.69
C SER A 376 21.01 7.26 18.20
N THR A 377 21.87 8.20 18.63
CA THR A 377 23.12 7.79 19.32
C THR A 377 22.92 7.48 20.80
N GLY A 378 21.87 8.07 21.41
CA GLY A 378 21.33 7.75 22.73
C GLY A 378 20.16 6.76 22.67
N ALA A 379 19.15 6.99 23.50
CA ALA A 379 18.02 6.09 23.71
C ALA A 379 16.88 6.31 22.71
N ILE A 380 16.08 5.25 22.50
CA ILE A 380 14.79 5.32 21.81
C ILE A 380 13.71 4.94 22.83
N ASN A 381 12.95 5.94 23.28
CA ASN A 381 12.00 5.80 24.38
C ASN A 381 10.56 5.78 23.86
N LEU A 382 9.88 4.62 23.92
CA LEU A 382 8.46 4.51 23.58
C LEU A 382 7.62 4.47 24.87
N THR A 383 6.74 5.44 25.04
CA THR A 383 5.98 5.70 26.27
C THR A 383 4.49 5.92 26.05
N GLY A 384 4.08 6.16 24.81
CA GLY A 384 2.71 6.36 24.35
C GLY A 384 2.67 6.45 22.82
N GLY A 385 1.47 6.58 22.24
CA GLY A 385 1.26 6.67 20.78
C GLY A 385 1.34 5.32 20.06
N THR A 386 0.83 5.28 18.82
CA THR A 386 0.92 4.11 17.94
C THR A 386 1.97 4.38 16.87
N ILE A 387 2.93 3.46 16.71
CA ILE A 387 3.97 3.55 15.69
C ILE A 387 4.15 2.23 14.96
N VAL A 388 4.17 2.32 13.63
CA VAL A 388 4.74 1.32 12.72
C VAL A 388 5.90 1.98 11.98
N ALA A 389 7.12 1.55 12.25
CA ALA A 389 8.32 2.11 11.65
C ALA A 389 9.08 1.03 10.88
N THR A 390 9.37 1.25 9.60
CA THR A 390 9.93 0.22 8.71
C THR A 390 11.24 0.65 8.06
N ALA A 391 12.07 -0.36 7.73
CA ALA A 391 13.41 -0.19 7.20
C ALA A 391 13.74 -1.30 6.19
N THR A 392 14.66 -1.03 5.26
CA THR A 392 15.22 -2.02 4.32
C THR A 392 16.54 -2.60 4.80
N ASP A 393 17.36 -1.77 5.47
CA ASP A 393 18.80 -2.03 5.63
C ASP A 393 19.14 -2.77 6.92
N CYS A 394 18.56 -2.32 8.03
CA CYS A 394 18.80 -2.91 9.34
C CYS A 394 17.60 -2.77 10.29
N GLN A 395 17.58 -3.62 11.31
CA GLN A 395 16.69 -3.50 12.46
C GLN A 395 17.20 -2.39 13.41
N ILE A 396 16.30 -1.81 14.20
CA ILE A 396 16.63 -0.77 15.19
C ILE A 396 17.58 -1.34 16.28
N GLU A 397 18.76 -0.76 16.42
CA GLU A 397 19.80 -1.24 17.35
C GLU A 397 19.60 -0.73 18.80
N ASN A 398 19.25 0.55 18.97
CA ASN A 398 19.26 1.22 20.28
C ASN A 398 17.95 1.13 21.10
N LEU A 399 16.92 0.42 20.60
CA LEU A 399 15.70 0.10 21.35
C LEU A 399 15.95 -1.09 22.31
N THR A 400 16.76 -0.87 23.35
CA THR A 400 17.17 -1.93 24.29
C THR A 400 16.13 -2.21 25.39
N SER A 401 15.27 -1.24 25.70
CA SER A 401 14.12 -1.38 26.61
C SER A 401 13.08 -0.31 26.29
N THR A 402 11.84 -0.47 26.75
CA THR A 402 10.75 0.47 26.49
C THR A 402 9.68 0.43 27.60
N ALA A 403 8.94 1.52 27.80
CA ALA A 403 7.82 1.56 28.75
C ALA A 403 6.54 0.97 28.13
N GLN A 404 6.24 1.32 26.88
CA GLN A 404 5.18 0.73 26.07
C GLN A 404 5.63 -0.60 25.46
N SER A 405 4.72 -1.54 25.22
CA SER A 405 5.08 -2.80 24.57
C SER A 405 5.34 -2.62 23.08
N ALA A 406 6.34 -3.33 22.58
CA ALA A 406 6.85 -3.21 21.22
C ALA A 406 7.28 -4.58 20.67
N MET A 407 7.18 -4.73 19.35
CA MET A 407 7.63 -5.90 18.60
C MET A 407 8.56 -5.46 17.48
N LEU A 408 9.77 -6.02 17.47
CA LEU A 408 10.76 -5.89 16.41
C LEU A 408 10.66 -7.13 15.51
N LEU A 409 10.35 -6.92 14.24
CA LEU A 409 10.12 -7.95 13.22
C LEU A 409 11.25 -7.89 12.18
N ASP A 410 11.96 -9.00 12.02
CA ASP A 410 13.07 -9.20 11.08
C ASP A 410 12.63 -10.24 10.05
N PHE A 411 12.21 -9.77 8.86
CA PHE A 411 11.54 -10.57 7.84
C PHE A 411 12.53 -11.30 6.92
N ALA A 412 12.19 -12.54 6.57
CA ALA A 412 13.01 -13.39 5.70
C ALA A 412 13.10 -12.87 4.25
N LYS A 413 12.12 -12.10 3.79
CA LYS A 413 12.03 -11.49 2.44
C LYS A 413 11.72 -10.00 2.54
N GLU A 414 12.12 -9.24 1.51
CA GLU A 414 11.64 -7.87 1.31
C GLU A 414 10.16 -7.86 0.88
N TRP A 415 9.39 -6.98 1.49
CA TRP A 415 8.01 -6.70 1.15
C TRP A 415 7.91 -5.40 0.34
N SER A 416 7.05 -5.38 -0.67
CA SER A 416 6.80 -4.18 -1.48
C SER A 416 6.05 -3.10 -0.69
N LYS A 417 6.18 -1.82 -1.08
CA LYS A 417 5.26 -0.76 -0.63
C LYS A 417 3.80 -1.14 -0.95
N ASN A 418 2.85 -0.57 -0.23
CA ASN A 418 1.42 -0.95 -0.24
C ASN A 418 1.10 -2.33 0.39
N ASN A 419 2.07 -2.99 1.03
CA ASN A 419 1.80 -4.10 1.94
C ASN A 419 1.55 -3.55 3.35
N PRO A 420 0.34 -3.68 3.93
CA PRO A 420 0.13 -3.30 5.32
C PRO A 420 0.81 -4.27 6.28
N ILE A 421 1.30 -3.72 7.39
CA ILE A 421 1.66 -4.51 8.59
C ILE A 421 0.47 -4.41 9.54
N ALA A 422 -0.06 -5.56 9.96
CA ALA A 422 -1.19 -5.64 10.86
C ALA A 422 -0.93 -6.58 12.04
N VAL A 423 -1.53 -6.25 13.18
CA VAL A 423 -1.50 -7.03 14.41
C VAL A 423 -2.93 -7.25 14.88
N THR A 424 -3.32 -8.51 15.10
CA THR A 424 -4.66 -8.87 15.58
C THR A 424 -4.61 -9.68 16.86
N ASP A 425 -5.70 -9.66 17.63
CA ASP A 425 -5.92 -10.70 18.65
C ASP A 425 -6.19 -12.07 18.00
N SER A 426 -6.42 -13.09 18.84
CA SER A 426 -6.69 -14.46 18.39
C SER A 426 -8.01 -14.66 17.63
N SER A 427 -8.90 -13.66 17.64
CA SER A 427 -10.19 -13.64 16.94
C SER A 427 -10.19 -12.82 15.64
N ASN A 428 -8.99 -12.43 15.17
CA ASN A 428 -8.76 -11.54 14.01
C ASN A 428 -9.30 -10.13 14.18
N LYS A 429 -9.63 -9.69 15.41
CA LYS A 429 -9.88 -8.27 15.66
C LYS A 429 -8.57 -7.50 15.50
N ILE A 430 -8.54 -6.60 14.51
CA ILE A 430 -7.43 -5.69 14.27
C ILE A 430 -7.19 -4.82 15.52
N ILE A 431 -5.93 -4.74 15.93
CA ILE A 431 -5.42 -3.87 17.00
C ILE A 431 -4.61 -2.74 16.38
N ILE A 432 -3.80 -3.07 15.35
CA ILE A 432 -3.05 -2.13 14.51
C ILE A 432 -3.16 -2.65 13.08
N GLU A 433 -3.43 -1.77 12.12
CA GLU A 433 -3.13 -1.99 10.71
C GLU A 433 -2.56 -0.68 10.15
N THR A 434 -1.42 -0.73 9.48
CA THR A 434 -0.78 0.47 8.91
C THR A 434 -0.14 0.13 7.58
N ASN A 435 -0.51 0.89 6.55
CA ASN A 435 0.03 0.69 5.22
C ASN A 435 1.45 1.28 5.10
N THR A 436 2.30 0.64 4.30
CA THR A 436 3.72 1.00 4.15
C THR A 436 3.96 1.81 2.89
N VAL A 437 4.59 2.99 3.06
CA VAL A 437 4.86 3.93 1.95
C VAL A 437 6.15 3.61 1.18
N LYS A 438 6.99 2.71 1.74
CA LYS A 438 8.25 2.22 1.17
C LYS A 438 8.32 0.68 1.30
N LYS A 439 9.16 0.04 0.48
CA LYS A 439 9.54 -1.38 0.64
C LYS A 439 10.25 -1.59 1.99
N TYR A 440 10.20 -2.80 2.56
CA TYR A 440 10.78 -3.08 3.88
C TYR A 440 11.21 -4.53 4.09
N ARG A 441 12.21 -4.73 4.96
CA ARG A 441 12.62 -6.03 5.53
C ARG A 441 12.56 -6.06 7.06
N PHE A 442 12.56 -4.89 7.70
CA PHE A 442 12.50 -4.75 9.14
C PHE A 442 11.34 -3.86 9.54
N ALA A 443 10.70 -4.16 10.67
CA ALA A 443 9.67 -3.31 11.26
C ALA A 443 9.75 -3.26 12.79
N LEU A 444 9.43 -2.10 13.34
CA LEU A 444 9.01 -1.88 14.71
C LEU A 444 7.49 -1.66 14.71
N VAL A 445 6.78 -2.35 15.60
CA VAL A 445 5.36 -2.08 15.89
C VAL A 445 5.19 -1.85 17.39
N SER A 446 4.58 -0.73 17.79
CA SER A 446 4.25 -0.41 19.18
C SER A 446 2.96 0.39 19.27
N SER A 447 2.15 0.15 20.29
CA SER A 447 0.89 0.87 20.57
C SER A 447 0.50 0.68 22.04
N PRO A 448 -0.25 1.60 22.68
CA PRO A 448 -0.82 1.39 24.01
C PRO A 448 -1.77 0.18 24.07
N ASP A 449 -2.39 -0.22 22.96
CA ASP A 449 -3.30 -1.37 22.88
C ASP A 449 -2.57 -2.73 22.79
N LEU A 450 -1.23 -2.75 22.70
CA LEU A 450 -0.42 -3.96 22.85
C LEU A 450 -0.16 -4.23 24.35
N ALA A 451 -0.89 -5.20 24.91
CA ALA A 451 -0.78 -5.60 26.29
C ALA A 451 0.46 -6.49 26.53
N ASP A 452 1.32 -6.06 27.45
CA ASP A 452 2.58 -6.73 27.77
C ASP A 452 2.41 -8.22 28.09
N GLY A 453 3.22 -9.06 27.45
CA GLY A 453 3.17 -10.51 27.59
C GLY A 453 1.98 -11.22 26.93
N THR A 454 1.12 -10.51 26.21
CA THR A 454 -0.01 -11.08 25.43
C THR A 454 0.48 -11.57 24.06
N SER A 455 -0.09 -12.67 23.58
CA SER A 455 0.20 -13.23 22.25
C SER A 455 -0.80 -12.75 21.20
N TYR A 456 -0.27 -12.27 20.07
CA TYR A 456 -1.00 -11.73 18.93
C TYR A 456 -0.70 -12.55 17.66
N LYS A 457 -1.53 -12.38 16.62
CA LYS A 457 -1.15 -12.71 15.24
C LYS A 457 -0.51 -11.48 14.59
N VAL A 458 0.45 -11.69 13.69
CA VAL A 458 1.02 -10.64 12.84
C VAL A 458 0.76 -11.02 11.39
N PHE A 459 0.40 -10.03 10.58
CA PHE A 459 0.18 -10.15 9.15
C PHE A 459 1.04 -9.12 8.41
N ALA A 460 1.52 -9.49 7.22
CA ALA A 460 2.19 -8.60 6.28
C ALA A 460 1.56 -8.85 4.90
N GLY A 461 1.16 -7.78 4.20
CA GLY A 461 0.38 -7.94 2.96
C GLY A 461 -0.98 -8.61 3.17
N GLY A 462 -1.53 -8.50 4.39
CA GLY A 462 -2.72 -9.25 4.80
C GLY A 462 -2.51 -10.74 5.05
N ILE A 463 -1.29 -11.27 4.84
CA ILE A 463 -0.94 -12.69 4.96
C ILE A 463 -0.29 -12.95 6.33
N LYS A 464 -0.80 -13.96 7.05
CA LYS A 464 -0.32 -14.33 8.38
C LYS A 464 1.14 -14.78 8.37
N GLN A 465 1.86 -14.34 9.39
CA GLN A 465 3.27 -14.62 9.58
C GLN A 465 3.50 -15.66 10.70
N LYS A 466 4.67 -16.30 10.65
CA LYS A 466 5.32 -17.04 11.75
C LYS A 466 6.77 -16.58 11.87
N HIS A 467 7.46 -17.04 12.89
CA HIS A 467 8.89 -16.83 13.14
C HIS A 467 9.56 -18.16 13.49
N SER A 468 10.89 -18.20 13.56
CA SER A 468 11.67 -19.44 13.78
C SER A 468 11.43 -20.16 15.12
N SER A 469 10.54 -19.66 15.99
CA SER A 469 10.12 -20.33 17.23
C SER A 469 8.61 -20.46 17.43
N GLY A 470 7.78 -20.11 16.44
CA GLY A 470 6.32 -20.32 16.47
C GLY A 470 5.52 -19.35 15.60
N ASN A 471 4.19 -19.46 15.62
CA ASN A 471 3.27 -18.63 14.85
C ASN A 471 2.41 -17.67 15.70
N THR A 472 2.89 -17.33 16.90
CA THR A 472 2.27 -16.30 17.75
C THR A 472 3.32 -15.31 18.25
N PHE A 473 3.01 -14.03 18.16
CA PHE A 473 3.92 -12.94 18.45
C PHE A 473 3.56 -12.38 19.82
N LYS A 474 4.38 -12.73 20.82
CA LYS A 474 4.18 -12.30 22.20
C LYS A 474 4.78 -10.91 22.42
N ALA A 475 3.92 -9.90 22.61
CA ALA A 475 4.36 -8.54 22.88
C ALA A 475 5.22 -8.47 24.15
N GLY A 476 6.26 -7.62 24.12
CA GLY A 476 7.24 -7.46 25.20
C GLY A 476 7.83 -6.05 25.22
N LYS A 477 8.96 -5.84 25.90
CA LYS A 477 9.52 -4.49 26.14
C LYS A 477 11.02 -4.32 25.82
N PRO A 478 11.43 -4.45 24.54
CA PRO A 478 10.67 -4.95 23.40
C PRO A 478 10.62 -6.50 23.38
N ALA A 479 9.87 -7.07 22.45
CA ALA A 479 10.07 -8.43 21.98
C ALA A 479 10.68 -8.41 20.57
N SER A 480 11.53 -9.37 20.23
CA SER A 480 12.19 -9.44 18.91
C SER A 480 11.96 -10.81 18.27
N PHE A 481 11.59 -10.80 16.99
CA PHE A 481 11.26 -11.99 16.20
C PHE A 481 12.12 -12.00 14.94
N LYS A 482 12.77 -13.14 14.68
CA LYS A 482 13.63 -13.37 13.52
C LYS A 482 13.02 -14.41 12.59
N ASP A 483 13.49 -14.38 11.35
CA ASP A 483 13.04 -15.27 10.27
C ASP A 483 11.52 -15.14 10.08
N VAL A 484 11.00 -13.92 10.19
CA VAL A 484 9.56 -13.64 10.10
C VAL A 484 9.12 -13.84 8.66
N ASN A 485 8.22 -14.80 8.44
CA ASN A 485 7.85 -15.29 7.11
C ASN A 485 6.43 -15.86 7.12
N ASN A 486 5.84 -16.13 5.96
CA ASN A 486 4.46 -16.59 5.85
C ASN A 486 4.20 -17.91 6.61
N ASP A 487 3.08 -18.01 7.32
CA ASP A 487 2.67 -19.24 8.00
C ASP A 487 1.96 -20.22 7.05
N MET A 488 2.73 -20.79 6.11
CA MET A 488 2.26 -21.76 5.12
C MET A 488 1.63 -23.04 5.70
N GLU A 489 1.69 -23.25 7.02
CA GLU A 489 1.09 -24.40 7.71
C GLU A 489 -0.27 -24.07 8.32
N ASN A 490 -0.60 -22.79 8.49
CA ASN A 490 -1.85 -22.30 9.08
C ASN A 490 -2.34 -21.08 8.28
N ASP A 491 -2.35 -21.22 6.96
CA ASP A 491 -2.56 -20.15 5.98
C ASP A 491 -3.84 -19.36 6.28
N GLU A 492 -3.72 -18.04 6.39
CA GLU A 492 -4.78 -17.16 6.89
C GLU A 492 -4.59 -15.74 6.37
N GLN A 493 -5.64 -15.18 5.78
CA GLN A 493 -5.64 -13.86 5.16
C GLN A 493 -6.67 -12.95 5.83
N LEU A 494 -6.30 -11.70 6.14
CA LEU A 494 -7.27 -10.68 6.58
C LEU A 494 -8.28 -10.37 5.46
N TYR A 495 -7.78 -10.17 4.23
CA TYR A 495 -8.61 -10.04 3.03
C TYR A 495 -9.39 -11.31 2.65
N GLY A 496 -9.09 -12.45 3.29
CA GLY A 496 -9.72 -13.75 3.01
C GLY A 496 -11.23 -13.75 3.26
N GLN A 497 -11.72 -12.83 4.11
CA GLN A 497 -13.15 -12.68 4.37
C GLN A 497 -13.98 -12.41 3.10
N LEU A 498 -13.44 -11.71 2.09
CA LEU A 498 -14.13 -11.43 0.82
C LEU A 498 -14.40 -12.68 -0.04
N PHE A 499 -13.83 -13.82 0.34
CA PHE A 499 -13.91 -15.09 -0.38
C PHE A 499 -14.59 -16.18 0.47
N ASP A 500 -15.32 -15.81 1.54
CA ASP A 500 -16.03 -16.78 2.37
C ASP A 500 -17.22 -17.42 1.66
N GLN A 501 -17.05 -18.69 1.30
CA GLN A 501 -18.08 -19.50 0.66
C GLN A 501 -19.24 -19.91 1.58
N THR A 502 -19.34 -19.44 2.82
CA THR A 502 -20.59 -19.57 3.61
C THR A 502 -21.63 -18.50 3.27
N SER A 503 -21.29 -17.49 2.47
CA SER A 503 -22.20 -16.40 2.11
C SER A 503 -22.05 -15.92 0.64
N VAL A 504 -22.72 -14.80 0.32
CA VAL A 504 -22.58 -14.07 -0.95
C VAL A 504 -22.28 -12.62 -0.60
N HIS A 505 -21.06 -12.16 -0.93
CA HIS A 505 -20.53 -10.85 -0.56
C HIS A 505 -21.17 -9.70 -1.36
N LYS A 506 -21.07 -8.48 -0.86
CA LYS A 506 -21.55 -7.28 -1.55
C LYS A 506 -20.37 -6.43 -2.02
N VAL A 507 -20.23 -6.31 -3.35
CA VAL A 507 -19.31 -5.35 -3.98
C VAL A 507 -20.14 -4.26 -4.67
N GLU A 508 -20.11 -3.02 -4.17
CA GLU A 508 -20.84 -1.89 -4.78
C GLU A 508 -19.91 -0.91 -5.48
N VAL A 509 -20.08 -0.75 -6.79
CA VAL A 509 -19.39 0.26 -7.61
C VAL A 509 -20.13 1.59 -7.52
N LYS A 510 -19.42 2.67 -7.19
CA LYS A 510 -19.85 4.05 -7.41
C LYS A 510 -19.15 4.63 -8.64
N MET A 511 -19.94 5.10 -9.58
CA MET A 511 -19.48 5.75 -10.82
C MET A 511 -20.64 6.56 -11.37
N SER A 512 -20.41 7.74 -11.96
CA SER A 512 -21.53 8.52 -12.52
C SER A 512 -22.21 7.75 -13.65
N GLU A 513 -23.52 7.94 -13.83
CA GLU A 513 -24.27 7.25 -14.89
C GLU A 513 -23.71 7.56 -16.29
N ASN A 514 -23.14 8.76 -16.51
CA ASN A 514 -22.47 9.11 -17.75
C ASN A 514 -21.17 8.33 -17.94
N ASP A 515 -20.36 8.22 -16.89
CA ASP A 515 -19.05 7.56 -16.96
C ASP A 515 -19.20 6.05 -17.11
N TRP A 516 -20.16 5.44 -16.40
CA TRP A 516 -20.52 4.03 -16.58
C TRP A 516 -21.02 3.77 -18.01
N ASN A 517 -21.93 4.62 -18.53
CA ASN A 517 -22.39 4.50 -19.90
C ASN A 517 -21.28 4.78 -20.95
N ASN A 518 -20.18 5.44 -20.59
CA ASN A 518 -19.02 5.63 -21.48
C ASN A 518 -18.08 4.42 -21.43
N PHE A 519 -17.70 3.99 -20.23
CA PHE A 519 -16.94 2.77 -19.96
C PHE A 519 -17.55 1.55 -20.67
N MET A 520 -18.88 1.37 -20.56
CA MET A 520 -19.57 0.22 -21.17
C MET A 520 -19.65 0.28 -22.71
N LYS A 521 -19.45 1.44 -23.36
CA LYS A 521 -19.31 1.52 -24.82
C LYS A 521 -17.97 0.97 -25.31
N VAL A 522 -16.91 1.08 -24.50
CA VAL A 522 -15.56 0.61 -24.80
C VAL A 522 -15.25 -0.76 -24.17
N ALA A 523 -16.25 -1.44 -23.62
CA ALA A 523 -16.15 -2.73 -22.91
C ALA A 523 -15.41 -3.88 -23.64
N GLN A 524 -15.20 -3.79 -24.96
CA GLN A 524 -14.41 -4.76 -25.73
C GLN A 524 -12.90 -4.47 -25.78
N GLN A 525 -12.46 -3.28 -25.33
CA GLN A 525 -11.09 -2.78 -25.40
C GLN A 525 -10.27 -3.03 -24.12
N GLU A 526 -10.93 -3.47 -23.04
CA GLU A 526 -10.36 -3.66 -21.68
C GLU A 526 -9.66 -2.42 -21.09
N GLU A 527 -10.12 -1.22 -21.45
CA GLU A 527 -9.65 0.04 -20.84
C GLU A 527 -10.02 0.14 -19.36
N TRP A 528 -9.16 0.78 -18.57
CA TRP A 528 -9.40 1.08 -17.15
C TRP A 528 -10.16 2.38 -16.97
N ALA A 529 -11.19 2.38 -16.12
CA ALA A 529 -11.91 3.56 -15.67
C ALA A 529 -11.82 3.71 -14.13
N PRO A 530 -11.83 4.94 -13.59
CA PRO A 530 -11.87 5.18 -12.15
C PRO A 530 -13.29 5.00 -11.58
N CYS A 531 -13.38 4.40 -10.40
CA CYS A 531 -14.59 4.24 -9.60
C CYS A 531 -14.25 4.28 -8.11
N ASP A 532 -15.25 4.43 -7.24
CA ASP A 532 -15.12 3.99 -5.85
C ASP A 532 -15.77 2.62 -5.71
N VAL A 533 -15.28 1.78 -4.81
CA VAL A 533 -15.82 0.43 -4.54
C VAL A 533 -16.08 0.30 -3.05
N ILE A 534 -17.28 -0.14 -2.67
CA ILE A 534 -17.59 -0.60 -1.32
C ILE A 534 -17.51 -2.14 -1.30
N ILE A 535 -16.71 -2.70 -0.39
CA ILE A 535 -16.57 -4.13 -0.14
C ILE A 535 -17.18 -4.44 1.24
N ASP A 536 -18.32 -5.13 1.28
CA ASP A 536 -19.11 -5.50 2.47
C ASP A 536 -19.45 -4.37 3.48
N GLY A 537 -19.15 -3.12 3.15
CA GLY A 537 -19.39 -1.92 3.96
C GLY A 537 -18.21 -0.94 4.00
N GLU A 538 -17.01 -1.41 3.66
CA GLU A 538 -15.78 -0.59 3.62
C GLU A 538 -15.57 0.06 2.25
N GLU A 539 -15.29 1.36 2.21
CA GLU A 539 -15.23 2.15 0.97
C GLU A 539 -13.81 2.52 0.56
N ILE A 540 -13.40 2.05 -0.62
CA ILE A 540 -12.09 2.29 -1.24
C ILE A 540 -12.30 3.17 -2.48
N LYS A 541 -11.63 4.32 -2.54
CA LYS A 541 -11.86 5.34 -3.57
C LYS A 541 -10.84 5.25 -4.71
N ASN A 542 -11.14 5.83 -5.87
CA ASN A 542 -10.20 5.90 -7.01
C ASN A 542 -9.63 4.52 -7.42
N VAL A 543 -10.45 3.47 -7.31
CA VAL A 543 -10.20 2.11 -7.77
C VAL A 543 -10.29 2.03 -9.29
N GLY A 544 -9.44 1.23 -9.92
CA GLY A 544 -9.57 0.89 -11.33
C GLY A 544 -10.54 -0.25 -11.56
N ILE A 545 -11.60 -0.02 -12.33
CA ILE A 545 -12.42 -1.08 -12.94
C ILE A 545 -12.07 -1.25 -14.42
N ARG A 546 -12.01 -2.49 -14.91
CA ARG A 546 -12.06 -2.79 -16.35
C ARG A 546 -12.83 -4.07 -16.65
N THR A 547 -13.28 -4.25 -17.89
CA THR A 547 -13.74 -5.56 -18.36
C THR A 547 -12.57 -6.56 -18.50
N LYS A 548 -12.84 -7.86 -18.30
CA LYS A 548 -11.85 -8.94 -18.51
C LYS A 548 -12.35 -10.03 -19.43
N GLY A 549 -11.40 -10.72 -20.06
CA GLY A 549 -11.56 -12.08 -20.57
C GLY A 549 -11.58 -12.16 -22.09
N ASN A 550 -11.42 -13.38 -22.62
CA ASN A 550 -11.45 -13.64 -24.06
C ASN A 550 -12.89 -13.97 -24.48
N SER A 551 -13.28 -15.26 -24.45
CA SER A 551 -14.64 -15.73 -24.77
C SER A 551 -15.73 -15.03 -23.96
N SER A 552 -15.52 -14.88 -22.64
CA SER A 552 -16.48 -14.25 -21.71
C SER A 552 -16.71 -12.74 -21.95
N ARG A 553 -15.85 -12.08 -22.75
CA ARG A 553 -15.97 -10.68 -23.16
C ARG A 553 -16.52 -10.57 -24.59
N MET A 554 -15.96 -11.33 -25.54
CA MET A 554 -16.36 -11.29 -26.95
C MET A 554 -17.75 -11.89 -27.20
N MET A 555 -18.10 -12.95 -26.46
CA MET A 555 -19.37 -13.69 -26.60
C MET A 555 -20.33 -13.37 -25.43
N VAL A 556 -20.28 -12.14 -24.92
CA VAL A 556 -21.08 -11.67 -23.79
C VAL A 556 -22.58 -11.79 -24.06
N GLN A 557 -23.34 -12.24 -23.05
CA GLN A 557 -24.80 -12.36 -23.11
C GLN A 557 -25.43 -11.33 -22.16
N ASN A 558 -26.58 -10.78 -22.55
CA ASN A 558 -27.36 -9.78 -21.80
C ASN A 558 -26.58 -8.55 -21.29
N GLY A 559 -25.38 -8.27 -21.81
CA GLY A 559 -24.49 -7.20 -21.32
C GLY A 559 -23.74 -7.52 -20.02
N LYS A 560 -23.83 -8.76 -19.52
CA LYS A 560 -23.16 -9.22 -18.29
C LYS A 560 -21.68 -9.50 -18.55
N TYR A 561 -20.85 -8.46 -18.57
CA TYR A 561 -19.39 -8.61 -18.67
C TYR A 561 -18.78 -9.15 -17.36
N SER A 562 -17.61 -9.80 -17.47
CA SER A 562 -16.72 -10.03 -16.32
C SER A 562 -15.86 -8.79 -16.09
N PHE A 563 -15.53 -8.46 -14.83
CA PHE A 563 -14.71 -7.28 -14.48
C PHE A 563 -13.45 -7.65 -13.67
N ARG A 564 -12.44 -6.78 -13.71
CA ARG A 564 -11.31 -6.71 -12.77
C ARG A 564 -11.38 -5.40 -12.00
N PHE A 565 -11.06 -5.48 -10.71
CA PHE A 565 -10.94 -4.37 -9.79
C PHE A 565 -9.51 -4.33 -9.27
N LYS A 566 -8.72 -3.36 -9.75
CA LYS A 566 -7.36 -3.11 -9.28
C LYS A 566 -7.37 -1.87 -8.38
N LEU A 567 -7.19 -2.09 -7.07
CA LEU A 567 -7.41 -1.08 -6.05
C LEU A 567 -6.33 0.00 -6.08
N ASP A 568 -5.07 -0.39 -6.31
CA ASP A 568 -3.88 0.46 -6.44
C ASP A 568 -3.71 1.10 -7.84
N LYS A 569 -4.76 1.07 -8.69
CA LYS A 569 -4.63 1.46 -10.11
C LYS A 569 -4.34 2.96 -10.30
N TYR A 570 -4.98 3.82 -9.50
CA TYR A 570 -4.79 5.26 -9.54
C TYR A 570 -4.15 5.77 -8.24
N GLU A 571 -4.60 5.31 -7.07
CA GLU A 571 -3.96 5.59 -5.78
C GLU A 571 -3.01 4.45 -5.38
N LYS A 572 -1.70 4.69 -5.42
CA LYS A 572 -0.66 3.64 -5.27
C LYS A 572 -0.57 2.98 -3.88
N LEU A 573 -1.37 3.45 -2.91
CA LEU A 573 -1.43 2.97 -1.52
C LEU A 573 -2.83 2.46 -1.12
N ASN A 574 -3.69 2.18 -2.11
CA ASN A 574 -4.95 1.48 -1.88
C ASN A 574 -4.75 -0.04 -1.84
N ASN A 575 -5.36 -0.69 -0.85
CA ASN A 575 -5.58 -2.14 -0.80
C ASN A 575 -6.80 -2.41 0.09
N TYR A 576 -7.30 -3.65 0.09
CA TYR A 576 -8.30 -4.13 1.05
C TYR A 576 -7.63 -5.16 1.96
N HIS A 577 -7.21 -4.76 3.16
CA HIS A 577 -6.40 -5.56 4.10
C HIS A 577 -5.27 -6.37 3.42
N GLY A 578 -4.53 -5.76 2.48
CA GLY A 578 -3.45 -6.37 1.69
C GLY A 578 -3.83 -6.89 0.29
N LEU A 579 -5.12 -7.06 -0.02
CA LEU A 579 -5.58 -7.40 -1.37
C LEU A 579 -5.44 -6.20 -2.31
N THR A 580 -4.74 -6.36 -3.42
CA THR A 580 -4.55 -5.29 -4.44
C THR A 580 -5.42 -5.47 -5.68
N GLU A 581 -5.75 -6.71 -6.08
CA GLU A 581 -6.58 -6.96 -7.25
C GLU A 581 -7.49 -8.21 -7.12
N PHE A 582 -8.75 -8.05 -7.50
CA PHE A 582 -9.71 -9.16 -7.63
C PHE A 582 -10.51 -9.06 -8.94
N CYS A 583 -11.28 -10.11 -9.24
CA CYS A 583 -12.13 -10.18 -10.41
C CYS A 583 -13.50 -10.78 -10.11
N VAL A 584 -14.49 -10.43 -10.94
CA VAL A 584 -15.84 -10.99 -10.91
C VAL A 584 -16.17 -11.65 -12.25
N ASN A 585 -16.48 -12.95 -12.23
CA ASN A 585 -16.66 -13.80 -13.40
C ASN A 585 -18.14 -14.00 -13.74
N ASN A 586 -18.52 -13.73 -14.99
CA ASN A 586 -19.91 -13.68 -15.46
C ASN A 586 -20.59 -15.04 -15.70
N PHE A 587 -20.04 -16.15 -15.20
CA PHE A 587 -20.51 -17.53 -15.45
C PHE A 587 -20.63 -17.88 -16.95
N TYR A 588 -19.68 -17.44 -17.77
CA TYR A 588 -19.71 -17.71 -19.22
C TYR A 588 -19.86 -19.21 -19.53
N SER A 589 -20.96 -19.54 -20.22
CA SER A 589 -21.38 -20.91 -20.58
C SER A 589 -21.75 -21.83 -19.40
N ASP A 590 -21.82 -21.35 -18.15
CA ASP A 590 -22.16 -22.17 -16.98
C ASP A 590 -23.51 -21.80 -16.34
N PRO A 591 -24.62 -22.48 -16.71
CA PRO A 591 -25.91 -22.31 -16.04
C PRO A 591 -25.97 -22.84 -14.62
N SER A 592 -24.98 -23.62 -14.15
CA SER A 592 -24.94 -24.03 -12.74
C SER A 592 -24.45 -22.89 -11.83
N CYS A 593 -23.74 -21.91 -12.40
CA CYS A 593 -23.00 -20.88 -11.67
C CYS A 593 -21.97 -21.43 -10.65
N MET A 594 -21.52 -22.69 -10.78
CA MET A 594 -20.69 -23.38 -9.78
C MET A 594 -19.41 -24.03 -10.33
N ARG A 595 -19.22 -24.11 -11.65
CA ARG A 595 -18.12 -24.91 -12.25
C ARG A 595 -16.74 -24.45 -11.77
N ASP A 596 -16.48 -23.13 -11.77
CA ASP A 596 -15.27 -22.56 -11.17
C ASP A 596 -15.13 -23.00 -9.70
N ILE A 597 -16.12 -22.72 -8.85
CA ILE A 597 -15.99 -22.89 -7.39
C ILE A 597 -15.74 -24.35 -7.00
N ILE A 598 -16.42 -25.32 -7.62
CA ILE A 598 -16.25 -26.74 -7.31
C ILE A 598 -14.86 -27.22 -7.79
N CYS A 599 -14.33 -26.68 -8.89
CA CYS A 599 -12.99 -27.00 -9.33
C CYS A 599 -11.90 -26.34 -8.46
N TYR A 600 -12.11 -25.13 -7.95
CA TYR A 600 -11.23 -24.51 -6.95
C TYR A 600 -11.26 -25.25 -5.60
N ASN A 601 -12.44 -25.67 -5.14
CA ASN A 601 -12.57 -26.46 -3.90
C ASN A 601 -11.87 -27.82 -4.00
N ALA A 602 -11.77 -28.39 -5.20
CA ALA A 602 -10.98 -29.59 -5.46
C ALA A 602 -9.45 -29.34 -5.34
N MET A 603 -8.97 -28.11 -5.57
CA MET A 603 -7.59 -27.72 -5.26
C MET A 603 -7.40 -27.52 -3.75
N TYR A 604 -8.31 -26.80 -3.09
CA TYR A 604 -8.18 -26.49 -1.66
C TYR A 604 -8.14 -27.76 -0.79
N GLU A 605 -9.00 -28.74 -1.05
CA GLU A 605 -9.08 -30.01 -0.29
C GLU A 605 -7.77 -30.81 -0.28
N ILE A 606 -6.93 -30.68 -1.31
CA ILE A 606 -5.66 -31.43 -1.43
C ILE A 606 -4.43 -30.55 -1.17
N ASP A 607 -4.58 -29.37 -0.56
CA ASP A 607 -3.55 -28.32 -0.41
C ASP A 607 -2.87 -27.97 -1.76
N GLY A 608 -3.67 -27.72 -2.79
CA GLY A 608 -3.24 -27.25 -4.11
C GLY A 608 -3.20 -25.73 -4.20
N VAL A 609 -2.19 -25.17 -4.88
CA VAL A 609 -2.02 -23.71 -5.00
C VAL A 609 -3.05 -23.14 -5.98
N ALA A 610 -3.89 -22.22 -5.50
CA ALA A 610 -4.93 -21.55 -6.27
C ALA A 610 -5.28 -20.18 -5.65
N PRO A 611 -5.96 -19.29 -6.39
CA PRO A 611 -6.52 -18.07 -5.81
C PRO A 611 -7.68 -18.38 -4.87
N LEU A 612 -7.94 -17.48 -3.92
CA LEU A 612 -9.18 -17.51 -3.13
C LEU A 612 -10.39 -17.15 -4.00
N ALA A 613 -11.51 -17.85 -3.82
CA ALA A 613 -12.73 -17.65 -4.59
C ALA A 613 -14.01 -17.88 -3.77
N GLY A 614 -15.03 -17.06 -4.04
CA GLY A 614 -16.37 -17.11 -3.45
C GLY A 614 -17.44 -16.56 -4.39
N TYR A 615 -18.51 -16.00 -3.82
CA TYR A 615 -19.62 -15.38 -4.56
C TYR A 615 -19.87 -13.94 -4.15
N SER A 616 -20.35 -13.11 -5.08
CA SER A 616 -20.76 -11.74 -4.78
C SER A 616 -21.93 -11.25 -5.64
N ASP A 617 -22.86 -10.53 -5.02
CA ASP A 617 -23.74 -9.62 -5.75
C ASP A 617 -23.01 -8.30 -6.01
N MET A 618 -22.82 -7.96 -7.29
CA MET A 618 -22.27 -6.66 -7.66
C MET A 618 -23.40 -5.62 -7.76
N TYR A 619 -23.23 -4.49 -7.09
CA TYR A 619 -24.13 -3.34 -7.14
C TYR A 619 -23.50 -2.19 -7.94
N LEU A 620 -24.34 -1.34 -8.54
CA LEU A 620 -23.96 -0.08 -9.18
C LEU A 620 -24.85 1.02 -8.61
N ASN A 621 -24.27 2.00 -7.91
CA ASN A 621 -24.97 3.14 -7.30
C ASN A 621 -26.24 2.72 -6.52
N GLY A 622 -26.08 1.81 -5.54
CA GLY A 622 -27.15 1.31 -4.67
C GLY A 622 -28.13 0.32 -5.32
N LYS A 623 -27.98 -0.05 -6.59
CA LYS A 623 -28.85 -1.02 -7.30
C LYS A 623 -28.09 -2.29 -7.62
N LEU A 624 -28.72 -3.47 -7.47
CA LEU A 624 -28.15 -4.74 -7.93
C LEU A 624 -27.88 -4.65 -9.43
N TYR A 625 -26.63 -4.88 -9.84
CA TYR A 625 -26.21 -4.92 -11.24
C TYR A 625 -26.28 -6.35 -11.76
N SER A 626 -25.62 -7.31 -11.10
CA SER A 626 -25.69 -8.73 -11.43
C SER A 626 -25.02 -9.59 -10.33
N PHE A 627 -25.35 -10.88 -10.29
CA PHE A 627 -24.72 -11.89 -9.43
C PHE A 627 -23.45 -12.47 -10.08
N TYR A 628 -22.39 -12.72 -9.32
CA TYR A 628 -21.08 -13.13 -9.82
C TYR A 628 -20.39 -14.17 -8.92
N MET A 629 -19.48 -14.96 -9.52
CA MET A 629 -18.37 -15.57 -8.79
C MET A 629 -17.29 -14.50 -8.61
N ILE A 630 -16.73 -14.35 -7.40
CA ILE A 630 -15.63 -13.43 -7.10
C ILE A 630 -14.36 -14.24 -6.82
N ALA A 631 -13.22 -13.82 -7.35
CA ALA A 631 -11.93 -14.44 -7.06
C ALA A 631 -10.79 -13.42 -7.01
N GLU A 632 -9.82 -13.70 -6.15
CA GLU A 632 -8.51 -13.09 -6.16
C GLU A 632 -7.90 -13.20 -7.57
N GLN A 633 -7.31 -12.11 -8.06
CA GLN A 633 -6.69 -12.09 -9.38
C GLN A 633 -5.21 -12.48 -9.25
N PRO A 634 -4.77 -13.67 -9.75
CA PRO A 634 -3.36 -14.06 -9.72
C PRO A 634 -2.46 -12.99 -10.36
N GLY A 635 -1.49 -12.56 -9.55
CA GLY A 635 -0.74 -11.32 -9.59
C GLY A 635 -0.03 -11.13 -8.23
N THR A 636 0.22 -9.88 -7.82
CA THR A 636 1.03 -9.53 -6.64
C THR A 636 0.58 -10.22 -5.35
N THR A 637 -0.64 -9.98 -4.86
CA THR A 637 -1.13 -10.52 -3.58
C THR A 637 -1.09 -12.05 -3.52
N LEU A 638 -1.43 -12.75 -4.61
CA LEU A 638 -1.34 -14.21 -4.67
C LEU A 638 0.10 -14.69 -4.62
N ALA A 639 1.02 -14.03 -5.33
CA ALA A 639 2.43 -14.38 -5.29
C ALA A 639 3.01 -14.17 -3.88
N GLU A 640 2.65 -13.06 -3.24
CA GLU A 640 3.08 -12.72 -1.89
C GLU A 640 2.54 -13.71 -0.82
N ARG A 641 1.39 -14.38 -1.04
CA ARG A 641 0.91 -15.45 -0.15
C ARG A 641 1.81 -16.69 -0.12
N TYR A 642 2.42 -17.05 -1.25
CA TYR A 642 3.31 -18.23 -1.32
C TYR A 642 4.81 -17.87 -1.28
N ALA A 643 5.17 -16.58 -1.37
CA ALA A 643 6.54 -16.11 -1.31
C ALA A 643 7.18 -16.36 0.06
N ILE A 644 8.27 -17.15 0.09
CA ILE A 644 9.09 -17.34 1.29
C ILE A 644 10.49 -16.72 1.20
N ASP A 645 10.84 -16.11 0.06
CA ASP A 645 12.16 -15.53 -0.22
C ASP A 645 12.10 -14.35 -1.23
N ASP A 646 13.25 -13.71 -1.47
CA ASP A 646 13.41 -12.59 -2.40
C ASP A 646 13.51 -12.99 -3.89
N ASP A 647 13.70 -14.28 -4.18
CA ASP A 647 13.74 -14.85 -5.54
C ASP A 647 12.38 -15.51 -5.90
N THR A 648 11.31 -15.12 -5.21
CA THR A 648 9.98 -15.60 -5.55
C THR A 648 9.48 -14.94 -6.83
N ASN A 649 9.06 -15.75 -7.81
CA ASN A 649 8.60 -15.31 -9.12
C ASN A 649 7.27 -15.97 -9.52
N LEU A 650 6.28 -15.20 -9.98
CA LEU A 650 5.02 -15.72 -10.51
C LEU A 650 4.97 -15.56 -12.04
N TYR A 651 4.72 -16.67 -12.74
CA TYR A 651 4.63 -16.75 -14.20
C TYR A 651 3.21 -17.11 -14.63
N LYS A 652 2.68 -16.42 -15.65
CA LYS A 652 1.39 -16.73 -16.28
C LYS A 652 1.60 -17.48 -17.59
N ALA A 653 0.89 -18.58 -17.82
CA ALA A 653 0.80 -19.21 -19.14
C ALA A 653 0.08 -18.31 -20.17
N THR A 654 0.66 -18.10 -21.35
CA THR A 654 0.09 -17.27 -22.43
C THR A 654 0.17 -17.94 -23.79
N GLU A 655 -0.76 -17.59 -24.68
CA GLU A 655 -0.64 -17.83 -26.12
C GLU A 655 0.13 -16.66 -26.75
N ARG A 656 1.23 -16.95 -27.46
CA ARG A 656 1.99 -15.93 -28.20
C ARG A 656 1.98 -16.25 -29.70
N SER A 657 0.98 -15.71 -30.39
CA SER A 657 0.68 -15.94 -31.81
C SER A 657 1.66 -15.28 -32.80
N ASN A 658 2.96 -15.21 -32.49
CA ASN A 658 3.99 -14.55 -33.32
C ASN A 658 4.54 -15.45 -34.46
N GLN A 659 3.72 -16.38 -34.95
CA GLN A 659 3.83 -16.93 -36.30
C GLN A 659 2.49 -16.73 -37.03
N ALA A 660 2.56 -16.37 -38.30
CA ALA A 660 1.47 -15.67 -38.99
C ALA A 660 0.17 -16.51 -39.15
N GLY A 661 -0.93 -16.00 -38.59
CA GLY A 661 -2.30 -16.38 -38.97
C GLY A 661 -2.95 -17.49 -38.14
N GLY A 662 -3.37 -17.16 -36.90
CA GLY A 662 -4.07 -18.10 -36.01
C GLY A 662 -5.32 -17.58 -35.28
N GLY A 663 -5.66 -16.29 -35.41
CA GLY A 663 -6.72 -15.62 -34.62
C GLY A 663 -8.16 -15.98 -35.01
N GLY A 664 -8.53 -17.25 -34.96
CA GLY A 664 -9.88 -17.75 -35.23
C GLY A 664 -10.06 -19.23 -34.88
N PHE A 665 -11.31 -19.67 -34.73
CA PHE A 665 -11.71 -21.03 -34.30
C PHE A 665 -11.34 -22.15 -35.31
N GLY A 666 -10.04 -22.40 -35.50
CA GLY A 666 -9.52 -23.41 -36.42
C GLY A 666 -8.06 -23.84 -36.18
N GLY A 667 -7.33 -23.21 -35.26
CA GLY A 667 -5.93 -23.51 -34.94
C GLY A 667 -5.72 -24.74 -34.04
N PHE A 668 -6.44 -25.85 -34.27
CA PHE A 668 -6.38 -27.05 -33.42
C PHE A 668 -5.12 -27.91 -33.68
N GLY A 669 -3.97 -27.36 -33.30
CA GLY A 669 -2.68 -28.04 -33.30
C GLY A 669 -1.77 -27.48 -32.22
N GLY A 670 -1.66 -28.17 -31.09
CA GLY A 670 -0.78 -27.78 -30.00
C GLY A 670 0.68 -27.77 -30.48
N GLY A 671 1.31 -26.60 -30.42
CA GLY A 671 2.67 -26.35 -30.87
C GLY A 671 3.38 -25.31 -30.00
N ASP A 672 4.62 -24.98 -30.37
CA ASP A 672 5.56 -24.19 -29.56
C ASP A 672 5.19 -22.68 -29.40
N SER A 673 3.95 -22.27 -29.73
CA SER A 673 3.35 -20.94 -29.50
C SER A 673 2.52 -20.84 -28.20
N TYR A 674 2.30 -21.99 -27.53
CA TYR A 674 1.60 -22.10 -26.25
C TYR A 674 2.60 -22.48 -25.13
N SER A 675 2.16 -22.47 -23.87
CA SER A 675 2.98 -22.84 -22.71
C SER A 675 3.09 -24.37 -22.55
N THR A 676 3.59 -25.06 -23.57
CA THR A 676 3.64 -26.54 -23.64
C THR A 676 4.74 -27.20 -22.79
N PHE A 677 5.85 -26.50 -22.53
CA PHE A 677 7.10 -27.03 -22.00
C PHE A 677 7.79 -28.11 -22.87
N THR A 678 7.48 -28.15 -24.17
CA THR A 678 8.29 -28.88 -25.18
C THR A 678 9.71 -28.31 -25.26
N GLU A 679 10.69 -29.13 -25.67
CA GLU A 679 12.10 -28.72 -25.84
C GLU A 679 12.26 -27.43 -26.69
N LYS A 680 11.39 -27.25 -27.68
CA LYS A 680 11.37 -26.11 -28.62
C LYS A 680 10.57 -24.91 -28.14
N MET A 681 9.83 -25.01 -27.04
CA MET A 681 9.03 -23.91 -26.51
C MET A 681 9.94 -22.74 -26.09
N PRO A 682 9.70 -21.50 -26.57
CA PRO A 682 10.26 -20.30 -25.96
C PRO A 682 9.67 -20.12 -24.55
N VAL A 683 10.50 -19.98 -23.51
CA VAL A 683 9.97 -19.74 -22.14
C VAL A 683 9.20 -18.45 -22.02
N ASN A 684 9.45 -17.47 -22.90
CA ASN A 684 8.66 -16.26 -22.98
C ASN A 684 7.23 -16.47 -23.50
N ASN A 685 6.79 -17.70 -23.82
CA ASN A 685 5.36 -18.04 -23.86
C ASN A 685 4.70 -17.97 -22.47
N LEU A 686 5.48 -17.75 -21.40
CA LEU A 686 4.99 -17.33 -20.11
C LEU A 686 5.38 -15.87 -19.85
N ASP A 687 4.47 -15.13 -19.23
CA ASP A 687 4.71 -13.76 -18.75
C ASP A 687 5.13 -13.79 -17.28
N LEU A 688 6.21 -13.08 -16.91
CA LEU A 688 6.45 -12.69 -15.51
C LEU A 688 5.32 -11.76 -15.02
N LYS A 689 4.81 -11.98 -13.80
CA LYS A 689 3.74 -11.20 -13.15
C LYS A 689 4.07 -10.73 -11.73
N PHE A 690 5.07 -11.34 -11.10
CA PHE A 690 5.69 -10.93 -9.83
C PHE A 690 7.12 -11.50 -9.82
N GLY A 691 8.05 -10.86 -9.11
CA GLY A 691 9.45 -11.28 -9.03
C GLY A 691 10.38 -10.48 -9.95
N LYS A 692 11.60 -11.00 -10.15
CA LYS A 692 12.75 -10.31 -10.78
C LYS A 692 13.43 -11.13 -11.89
N ASP A 693 12.98 -12.34 -12.20
CA ASP A 693 13.53 -13.18 -13.29
C ASP A 693 13.09 -12.68 -14.68
N GLU A 694 13.57 -11.51 -15.08
CA GLU A 694 13.30 -10.92 -16.40
C GLU A 694 13.88 -11.75 -17.56
N GLN A 695 14.90 -12.58 -17.28
CA GLN A 695 15.51 -13.47 -18.28
C GLN A 695 14.79 -14.83 -18.40
N LEU A 696 13.84 -15.12 -17.50
CA LEU A 696 13.09 -16.39 -17.40
C LEU A 696 14.02 -17.61 -17.24
N ALA A 697 15.14 -17.43 -16.53
CA ALA A 697 16.16 -18.44 -16.29
C ALA A 697 15.60 -19.64 -15.52
N HIS A 698 14.75 -19.41 -14.52
CA HIS A 698 14.11 -20.46 -13.73
C HIS A 698 13.18 -21.32 -14.60
N LEU A 699 12.53 -20.72 -15.60
CA LEU A 699 11.70 -21.45 -16.57
C LEU A 699 12.52 -22.25 -17.58
N GLU A 700 13.68 -21.75 -18.02
CA GLU A 700 14.58 -22.50 -18.90
C GLU A 700 15.17 -23.72 -18.19
N GLU A 701 15.47 -23.62 -16.89
CA GLU A 701 15.87 -24.78 -16.09
C GLU A 701 14.73 -25.81 -15.98
N LEU A 702 13.51 -25.40 -15.61
CA LEU A 702 12.35 -26.29 -15.53
C LEU A 702 12.08 -26.99 -16.87
N LYS A 703 12.08 -26.24 -17.98
CA LYS A 703 11.92 -26.77 -19.35
C LYS A 703 13.04 -27.76 -19.69
N SER A 704 14.28 -27.43 -19.36
CA SER A 704 15.44 -28.30 -19.58
C SER A 704 15.38 -29.57 -18.75
N ALA A 705 14.86 -29.50 -17.52
CA ALA A 705 14.78 -30.61 -16.58
C ALA A 705 13.68 -31.61 -16.98
N ILE A 706 12.44 -31.14 -17.24
CA ILE A 706 11.33 -32.02 -17.62
C ILE A 706 11.52 -32.69 -18.98
N ASN A 707 12.27 -32.07 -19.90
CA ASN A 707 12.60 -32.72 -21.18
C ASN A 707 13.60 -33.88 -21.01
N LYS A 708 14.49 -33.84 -20.01
CA LYS A 708 15.44 -34.92 -19.68
C LYS A 708 14.85 -36.08 -18.84
N LEU A 709 13.76 -35.82 -18.11
CA LEU A 709 13.13 -36.78 -17.19
C LEU A 709 12.66 -38.06 -17.91
N ASN A 710 12.90 -39.21 -17.28
CA ASN A 710 12.37 -40.52 -17.68
C ASN A 710 12.28 -41.47 -16.47
N SER A 711 11.55 -42.57 -16.58
CA SER A 711 11.28 -43.49 -15.46
C SER A 711 12.52 -44.17 -14.84
N SER A 712 13.70 -44.12 -15.49
CA SER A 712 14.98 -44.60 -14.93
C SER A 712 15.87 -43.49 -14.37
N ASN A 713 15.58 -42.22 -14.68
CA ASN A 713 16.28 -41.05 -14.15
C ASN A 713 15.29 -39.88 -14.04
N TYR A 714 14.77 -39.67 -12.84
CA TYR A 714 13.73 -38.67 -12.55
C TYR A 714 14.00 -37.87 -11.28
N LYS A 715 14.59 -38.45 -10.22
CA LYS A 715 14.70 -37.80 -8.89
C LYS A 715 15.37 -36.41 -8.88
N PHE A 716 16.26 -36.10 -9.82
CA PHE A 716 16.83 -34.75 -9.99
C PHE A 716 15.79 -33.65 -10.22
N ILE A 717 14.56 -34.01 -10.62
CA ILE A 717 13.46 -33.06 -10.82
C ILE A 717 12.94 -32.52 -9.48
N GLU A 718 13.09 -33.27 -8.39
CA GLU A 718 12.64 -32.87 -7.04
C GLU A 718 13.44 -31.69 -6.49
N ASP A 719 14.62 -31.40 -7.05
CA ASP A 719 15.42 -30.22 -6.74
C ASP A 719 14.92 -28.95 -7.46
N ILE A 720 14.19 -29.10 -8.58
CA ILE A 720 13.77 -28.02 -9.49
C ILE A 720 12.27 -27.67 -9.34
N MET A 721 11.44 -28.64 -8.96
CA MET A 721 10.00 -28.46 -8.80
C MET A 721 9.45 -29.24 -7.63
N ASP A 722 8.40 -28.72 -7.01
CA ASP A 722 7.56 -29.49 -6.10
C ASP A 722 6.66 -30.43 -6.93
N VAL A 723 7.14 -31.66 -7.11
CA VAL A 723 6.38 -32.72 -7.79
C VAL A 723 4.97 -32.91 -7.20
N PRO A 724 4.76 -32.93 -5.86
CA PRO A 724 3.41 -32.97 -5.27
C PRO A 724 2.46 -31.91 -5.85
N SER A 725 2.85 -30.64 -5.87
CA SER A 725 2.05 -29.52 -6.40
C SER A 725 1.60 -29.73 -7.84
N PHE A 726 2.48 -30.18 -8.72
CA PHE A 726 2.13 -30.49 -10.10
C PHE A 726 1.19 -31.70 -10.22
N LEU A 727 1.41 -32.75 -9.42
CA LEU A 727 0.52 -33.91 -9.38
C LEU A 727 -0.89 -33.57 -8.85
N LYS A 728 -0.99 -32.65 -7.87
CA LYS A 728 -2.27 -32.12 -7.36
C LYS A 728 -3.03 -31.38 -8.47
N GLY A 729 -2.38 -30.45 -9.18
CA GLY A 729 -2.98 -29.73 -10.31
C GLY A 729 -3.44 -30.66 -11.44
N PHE A 730 -2.64 -31.70 -11.75
CA PHE A 730 -3.01 -32.74 -12.70
C PHE A 730 -4.20 -33.59 -12.21
N ALA A 731 -4.26 -33.93 -10.92
CA ALA A 731 -5.36 -34.69 -10.34
C ALA A 731 -6.68 -33.89 -10.45
N VAL A 732 -6.69 -32.62 -10.07
CA VAL A 732 -7.88 -31.75 -10.21
C VAL A 732 -8.29 -31.62 -11.67
N ASN A 733 -7.36 -31.25 -12.58
CA ASN A 733 -7.69 -31.10 -14.00
C ASN A 733 -8.27 -32.40 -14.60
N ALA A 734 -7.76 -33.57 -14.24
CA ALA A 734 -8.25 -34.84 -14.77
C ALA A 734 -9.50 -35.40 -14.08
N VAL A 735 -9.71 -35.14 -12.79
CA VAL A 735 -10.96 -35.51 -12.09
C VAL A 735 -12.10 -34.60 -12.54
N MET A 736 -11.88 -33.28 -12.53
CA MET A 736 -12.89 -32.27 -12.88
C MET A 736 -13.07 -32.07 -14.39
N CYS A 737 -12.27 -32.77 -15.21
CA CYS A 737 -12.26 -32.67 -16.68
C CYS A 737 -12.02 -31.24 -17.18
N ASN A 738 -11.15 -30.49 -16.50
CA ASN A 738 -10.72 -29.18 -16.92
C ASN A 738 -9.61 -29.31 -17.99
N TYR A 739 -10.01 -29.19 -19.25
CA TYR A 739 -9.13 -29.34 -20.41
C TYR A 739 -8.96 -28.06 -21.23
N ASP A 740 -9.51 -26.94 -20.78
CA ASP A 740 -9.06 -25.61 -21.24
C ASP A 740 -7.80 -25.16 -20.49
N SER A 741 -6.89 -26.09 -20.17
CA SER A 741 -5.69 -25.89 -19.32
C SER A 741 -4.51 -26.73 -19.84
N TYR A 742 -3.45 -26.93 -19.05
CA TYR A 742 -2.26 -27.71 -19.43
C TYR A 742 -2.61 -29.13 -19.92
N ASN A 743 -3.50 -29.83 -19.22
CA ASN A 743 -3.87 -31.22 -19.48
C ASN A 743 -4.63 -31.45 -20.81
N GLY A 744 -5.14 -30.38 -21.43
CA GLY A 744 -5.88 -30.44 -22.69
C GLY A 744 -5.05 -30.03 -23.91
N SER A 745 -5.73 -29.79 -25.03
CA SER A 745 -5.09 -29.55 -26.35
C SER A 745 -4.40 -28.19 -26.50
N LEU A 746 -4.68 -27.21 -25.63
CA LEU A 746 -4.15 -25.83 -25.75
C LEU A 746 -2.90 -25.53 -24.89
N ALA A 747 -2.84 -25.96 -23.62
CA ALA A 747 -1.76 -25.58 -22.69
C ALA A 747 -1.59 -24.07 -22.45
N HIS A 748 -2.68 -23.50 -21.95
CA HIS A 748 -2.80 -22.15 -21.37
C HIS A 748 -3.58 -22.25 -20.04
N ASN A 749 -4.08 -21.14 -19.48
CA ASN A 749 -4.91 -21.12 -18.25
C ASN A 749 -4.33 -21.97 -17.09
N TYR A 750 -3.10 -21.61 -16.72
CA TYR A 750 -2.48 -21.95 -15.44
C TYR A 750 -1.41 -20.89 -15.15
N TYR A 751 -0.92 -20.88 -13.92
CA TYR A 751 0.24 -20.11 -13.52
C TYR A 751 1.29 -21.06 -12.92
N LEU A 752 2.54 -20.64 -12.86
CA LEU A 752 3.60 -21.29 -12.08
C LEU A 752 4.14 -20.28 -11.08
N ILE A 753 4.42 -20.69 -9.85
CA ILE A 753 5.19 -19.88 -8.90
C ILE A 753 6.49 -20.59 -8.56
N TYR A 754 7.60 -19.88 -8.69
CA TYR A 754 8.91 -20.31 -8.20
C TYR A 754 9.18 -19.66 -6.86
N THR A 755 9.52 -20.44 -5.83
CA THR A 755 9.87 -19.99 -4.48
C THR A 755 10.59 -21.13 -3.75
N GLY A 756 11.43 -20.84 -2.75
CA GLY A 756 12.20 -21.86 -2.03
C GLY A 756 13.15 -22.67 -2.92
N GLY A 757 13.56 -22.11 -4.06
CA GLY A 757 14.34 -22.79 -5.09
C GLY A 757 13.54 -23.69 -6.05
N LYS A 758 12.20 -23.75 -5.97
CA LYS A 758 11.38 -24.71 -6.72
C LYS A 758 10.13 -24.11 -7.37
N HIS A 759 9.74 -24.68 -8.51
CA HIS A 759 8.45 -24.40 -9.15
C HIS A 759 7.28 -25.18 -8.52
N TYR A 760 6.12 -24.53 -8.44
CA TYR A 760 4.82 -25.04 -8.02
C TYR A 760 3.76 -24.73 -9.09
N PHE A 761 2.76 -25.59 -9.25
CA PHE A 761 1.66 -25.42 -10.19
C PHE A 761 0.49 -24.67 -9.55
N VAL A 762 -0.04 -23.65 -10.24
CA VAL A 762 -1.13 -22.79 -9.75
C VAL A 762 -2.36 -22.88 -10.67
N GLY A 763 -3.50 -23.27 -10.10
CA GLY A 763 -4.78 -23.42 -10.81
C GLY A 763 -5.43 -22.09 -11.20
N TRP A 764 -6.03 -22.01 -12.40
CA TRP A 764 -6.68 -20.79 -12.92
C TRP A 764 -7.71 -21.09 -14.04
N ASP A 765 -8.69 -20.18 -14.23
CA ASP A 765 -9.79 -20.21 -15.23
C ASP A 765 -10.41 -21.63 -15.37
N TYR A 766 -11.18 -22.04 -14.35
CA TYR A 766 -11.82 -23.35 -14.28
C TYR A 766 -13.26 -23.38 -14.83
N ASN A 767 -13.74 -22.27 -15.41
CA ASN A 767 -15.12 -22.09 -15.84
C ASN A 767 -15.57 -23.10 -16.93
N LEU A 768 -14.63 -23.68 -17.68
CA LEU A 768 -14.91 -24.68 -18.72
C LEU A 768 -14.74 -26.15 -18.25
N CYS A 769 -14.56 -26.41 -16.95
CA CYS A 769 -14.55 -27.78 -16.43
C CYS A 769 -15.94 -28.48 -16.50
N LEU A 770 -16.02 -29.73 -16.05
CA LEU A 770 -17.27 -30.50 -15.86
C LEU A 770 -18.21 -30.46 -17.09
N GLY A 771 -17.64 -30.80 -18.25
CA GLY A 771 -18.35 -30.91 -19.52
C GLY A 771 -18.68 -29.58 -20.22
N ASN A 772 -18.14 -28.45 -19.76
CA ASN A 772 -18.35 -27.14 -20.38
C ASN A 772 -17.26 -26.76 -21.41
N PHE A 773 -16.18 -27.53 -21.54
CA PHE A 773 -15.19 -27.39 -22.62
C PHE A 773 -15.61 -28.12 -23.90
N MET A 774 -14.85 -27.92 -24.98
CA MET A 774 -15.00 -28.64 -26.24
C MET A 774 -14.95 -30.17 -26.05
N GLY A 775 -15.89 -30.87 -26.70
CA GLY A 775 -16.16 -32.29 -26.46
C GLY A 775 -17.31 -32.53 -25.46
N GLY A 776 -17.70 -31.52 -24.68
CA GLY A 776 -18.92 -31.55 -23.87
C GLY A 776 -18.95 -32.73 -22.89
N THR A 777 -20.05 -33.47 -22.88
CA THR A 777 -20.26 -34.63 -21.99
C THR A 777 -19.29 -35.79 -22.28
N ASP A 778 -18.75 -35.90 -23.49
CA ASP A 778 -17.82 -36.99 -23.84
C ASP A 778 -16.46 -36.86 -23.11
N SER A 779 -16.13 -35.67 -22.59
CA SER A 779 -14.97 -35.44 -21.71
C SER A 779 -15.02 -36.27 -20.42
N VAL A 780 -16.20 -36.73 -19.99
CA VAL A 780 -16.35 -37.63 -18.82
C VAL A 780 -15.59 -38.96 -18.98
N ASN A 781 -15.34 -39.37 -20.24
CA ASN A 781 -14.61 -40.58 -20.62
C ASN A 781 -13.10 -40.35 -20.80
N SER A 782 -12.55 -39.19 -20.42
CA SER A 782 -11.12 -38.91 -20.51
C SER A 782 -10.29 -39.88 -19.67
N ASP A 783 -9.07 -40.17 -20.11
CA ASP A 783 -8.23 -41.17 -19.44
C ASP A 783 -7.60 -40.62 -18.16
N ILE A 784 -8.11 -41.08 -17.02
CA ILE A 784 -7.58 -40.72 -15.70
C ILE A 784 -6.14 -41.23 -15.49
N THR A 785 -5.68 -42.25 -16.22
CA THR A 785 -4.35 -42.84 -16.03
C THR A 785 -3.24 -42.04 -16.73
N THR A 786 -3.54 -41.40 -17.86
CA THR A 786 -2.62 -40.44 -18.50
C THR A 786 -2.83 -38.99 -18.06
N SER A 787 -3.97 -38.68 -17.43
CA SER A 787 -4.37 -37.31 -17.01
C SER A 787 -4.58 -36.33 -18.18
N LEU A 788 -4.52 -36.80 -19.43
CA LEU A 788 -4.57 -35.98 -20.65
C LEU A 788 -5.89 -36.16 -21.42
N TYR A 789 -6.28 -35.12 -22.16
CA TYR A 789 -7.41 -35.17 -23.09
C TYR A 789 -7.07 -34.43 -24.40
N GLN A 790 -7.18 -35.12 -25.53
CA GLN A 790 -6.80 -34.59 -26.85
C GLN A 790 -5.33 -34.10 -26.93
N ALA A 791 -4.45 -34.65 -26.08
CA ALA A 791 -3.03 -34.33 -25.95
C ALA A 791 -2.20 -35.61 -25.75
N THR A 792 -0.86 -35.51 -25.83
CA THR A 792 0.08 -36.63 -25.63
C THR A 792 1.25 -36.21 -24.74
N VAL A 793 1.96 -37.18 -24.15
CA VAL A 793 3.14 -36.88 -23.31
C VAL A 793 4.23 -36.12 -24.07
N ASP A 794 4.35 -36.33 -25.39
CA ASP A 794 5.32 -35.63 -26.24
C ASP A 794 5.00 -34.13 -26.39
N ASN A 795 3.72 -33.75 -26.38
CA ASN A 795 3.30 -32.33 -26.40
C ASN A 795 2.95 -31.78 -25.01
N ARG A 796 2.96 -32.62 -23.97
CA ARG A 796 2.78 -32.26 -22.55
C ARG A 796 3.86 -32.90 -21.65
N PRO A 797 5.14 -32.45 -21.69
CA PRO A 797 6.21 -33.13 -20.95
C PRO A 797 6.03 -33.26 -19.43
N PHE A 798 5.25 -32.41 -18.75
CA PHE A 798 4.93 -32.64 -17.32
C PHE A 798 4.17 -33.96 -17.09
N ALA A 799 3.43 -34.48 -18.09
CA ALA A 799 2.78 -35.79 -18.00
C ALA A 799 3.78 -36.97 -17.93
N LYS A 800 5.08 -36.75 -18.19
CA LYS A 800 6.13 -37.74 -17.92
C LYS A 800 6.26 -38.08 -16.43
N LEU A 801 5.84 -37.18 -15.52
CA LEU A 801 5.80 -37.46 -14.09
C LEU A 801 4.94 -38.70 -13.79
N LEU A 802 3.82 -38.87 -14.49
CA LEU A 802 2.93 -40.04 -14.35
C LEU A 802 3.50 -41.33 -14.95
N GLN A 803 4.66 -41.29 -15.61
CA GLN A 803 5.40 -42.49 -16.04
C GLN A 803 6.38 -43.00 -14.96
N VAL A 804 6.54 -42.27 -13.85
CA VAL A 804 7.28 -42.69 -12.66
C VAL A 804 6.30 -43.38 -11.70
N PRO A 805 6.48 -44.65 -11.32
CA PRO A 805 5.51 -45.36 -10.48
C PRO A 805 5.22 -44.70 -9.12
N GLU A 806 6.25 -44.17 -8.46
CA GLU A 806 6.15 -43.46 -7.18
C GLU A 806 5.23 -42.23 -7.28
N TYR A 807 5.43 -41.40 -8.32
CA TYR A 807 4.62 -40.22 -8.59
C TYR A 807 3.20 -40.57 -9.06
N TYR A 808 3.05 -41.67 -9.81
CA TYR A 808 1.74 -42.17 -10.21
C TYR A 808 0.90 -42.62 -9.01
N ASP A 809 1.51 -43.33 -8.04
CA ASP A 809 0.84 -43.73 -6.80
C ASP A 809 0.42 -42.51 -5.95
N MET A 810 1.25 -41.45 -5.90
CA MET A 810 0.90 -40.17 -5.25
C MET A 810 -0.28 -39.47 -5.95
N TYR A 811 -0.25 -39.37 -7.27
CA TYR A 811 -1.36 -38.84 -8.08
C TYR A 811 -2.66 -39.63 -7.87
N VAL A 812 -2.59 -40.96 -7.85
CA VAL A 812 -3.73 -41.84 -7.52
C VAL A 812 -4.22 -41.65 -6.09
N GLY A 813 -3.37 -41.19 -5.16
CA GLY A 813 -3.76 -40.67 -3.85
C GLY A 813 -4.68 -39.46 -3.99
N TYR A 814 -4.16 -38.35 -4.52
CA TYR A 814 -4.93 -37.10 -4.68
C TYR A 814 -6.24 -37.29 -5.46
N VAL A 815 -6.25 -38.14 -6.49
CA VAL A 815 -7.47 -38.50 -7.23
C VAL A 815 -8.52 -39.18 -6.32
N LYS A 816 -8.12 -40.04 -5.39
CA LYS A 816 -9.03 -40.65 -4.41
C LYS A 816 -9.53 -39.65 -3.39
N ASP A 817 -8.67 -38.73 -2.94
CA ASP A 817 -9.03 -37.73 -1.94
C ASP A 817 -10.12 -36.78 -2.47
N ILE A 818 -9.97 -36.28 -3.70
CA ILE A 818 -11.03 -35.52 -4.41
C ILE A 818 -12.33 -36.36 -4.53
N LEU A 819 -12.22 -37.66 -4.83
CA LEU A 819 -13.37 -38.59 -4.91
C LEU A 819 -14.03 -38.92 -3.56
N ASN A 820 -13.34 -38.68 -2.44
CA ASN A 820 -13.84 -38.86 -1.08
C ASN A 820 -14.52 -37.59 -0.58
N TYR A 821 -13.95 -36.42 -0.86
CA TYR A 821 -14.56 -35.11 -0.59
C TYR A 821 -15.91 -34.96 -1.31
N TYR A 822 -15.95 -35.31 -2.59
CA TYR A 822 -17.19 -35.39 -3.37
C TYR A 822 -17.88 -36.77 -3.30
N SER A 823 -17.81 -37.46 -2.15
CA SER A 823 -18.43 -38.79 -1.98
C SER A 823 -19.95 -38.78 -2.12
N ASP A 824 -20.61 -37.66 -1.79
CA ASP A 824 -22.01 -37.37 -2.09
C ASP A 824 -22.13 -36.08 -2.95
N PRO A 825 -22.10 -36.20 -4.29
CA PRO A 825 -22.28 -35.05 -5.18
C PRO A 825 -23.66 -34.41 -5.10
N GLU A 826 -24.69 -35.15 -4.70
CA GLU A 826 -26.06 -34.63 -4.59
C GLU A 826 -26.17 -33.67 -3.41
N ALA A 827 -25.68 -34.07 -2.24
CA ALA A 827 -25.63 -33.21 -1.05
C ALA A 827 -24.69 -32.00 -1.26
N TYR A 828 -23.50 -32.21 -1.85
CA TYR A 828 -22.53 -31.14 -2.07
C TYR A 828 -23.08 -30.05 -2.98
N VAL A 829 -23.58 -30.40 -4.17
CA VAL A 829 -24.11 -29.41 -5.13
C VAL A 829 -25.38 -28.76 -4.59
N SER A 830 -26.25 -29.49 -3.88
CA SER A 830 -27.48 -28.93 -3.30
C SER A 830 -27.18 -27.82 -2.26
N LYS A 831 -26.13 -27.98 -1.43
CA LYS A 831 -25.68 -26.95 -0.47
C LYS A 831 -25.42 -25.61 -1.17
N TYR A 832 -24.62 -25.63 -2.24
CA TYR A 832 -24.32 -24.41 -3.01
C TYR A 832 -25.54 -23.93 -3.81
N ALA A 833 -26.34 -24.84 -4.37
CA ALA A 833 -27.53 -24.50 -5.12
C ALA A 833 -28.52 -23.70 -4.29
N ASP A 834 -28.83 -24.14 -3.07
CA ASP A 834 -29.81 -23.46 -2.22
C ASP A 834 -29.29 -22.15 -1.63
N MET A 835 -27.97 -21.99 -1.49
CA MET A 835 -27.33 -20.71 -1.14
C MET A 835 -27.45 -19.68 -2.27
N ILE A 836 -27.09 -20.03 -3.51
CA ILE A 836 -27.01 -19.04 -4.60
C ILE A 836 -28.31 -18.88 -5.41
N ARG A 837 -29.26 -19.82 -5.29
CA ARG A 837 -30.59 -19.79 -5.93
C ARG A 837 -31.33 -18.45 -5.80
N PRO A 838 -31.40 -17.77 -4.64
CA PRO A 838 -32.06 -16.47 -4.53
C PRO A 838 -31.38 -15.37 -5.34
N HIS A 839 -30.04 -15.41 -5.45
CA HIS A 839 -29.25 -14.44 -6.20
C HIS A 839 -29.38 -14.67 -7.71
N VAL A 840 -29.35 -15.92 -8.16
CA VAL A 840 -29.66 -16.32 -9.54
C VAL A 840 -31.10 -15.96 -9.94
N GLN A 841 -32.04 -15.95 -8.97
CA GLN A 841 -33.43 -15.48 -9.19
C GLN A 841 -33.56 -13.95 -9.25
N ALA A 842 -32.65 -13.21 -8.60
CA ALA A 842 -32.67 -11.75 -8.53
C ALA A 842 -31.84 -11.07 -9.63
N ASP A 843 -30.85 -11.76 -10.20
CA ASP A 843 -29.89 -11.25 -11.19
C ASP A 843 -30.58 -10.71 -12.46
N PRO A 844 -30.60 -9.38 -12.67
CA PRO A 844 -31.29 -8.77 -13.80
C PRO A 844 -30.56 -8.93 -15.14
N LEU A 845 -29.31 -9.40 -15.13
CA LEU A 845 -28.48 -9.62 -16.32
C LEU A 845 -28.12 -11.10 -16.53
N SER A 846 -28.73 -12.04 -15.79
CA SER A 846 -28.45 -13.47 -15.93
C SER A 846 -28.56 -13.95 -17.37
N ALA A 847 -27.61 -14.75 -17.82
CA ALA A 847 -27.63 -15.41 -19.12
C ALA A 847 -28.56 -16.65 -19.15
N PHE A 848 -29.05 -17.10 -18.00
CA PHE A 848 -29.74 -18.38 -17.82
C PHE A 848 -31.03 -18.23 -17.01
N THR A 849 -32.04 -19.03 -17.32
CA THR A 849 -33.26 -19.10 -16.51
C THR A 849 -33.04 -19.92 -15.24
N VAL A 850 -33.87 -19.67 -14.23
CA VAL A 850 -33.93 -20.45 -12.99
C VAL A 850 -34.15 -21.95 -13.27
N ASP A 851 -34.90 -22.29 -14.33
CA ASP A 851 -35.12 -23.68 -14.75
C ASP A 851 -33.86 -24.31 -15.38
N GLN A 852 -33.06 -23.54 -16.12
CA GLN A 852 -31.75 -24.02 -16.61
C GLN A 852 -30.77 -24.23 -15.46
N PHE A 853 -30.76 -23.32 -14.47
CA PHE A 853 -30.01 -23.50 -13.22
C PHE A 853 -30.44 -24.79 -12.50
N ASN A 854 -31.74 -24.95 -12.25
CA ASN A 854 -32.31 -26.17 -11.66
C ASN A 854 -31.85 -27.43 -12.43
N ALA A 855 -31.97 -27.44 -13.76
CA ALA A 855 -31.57 -28.57 -14.60
C ALA A 855 -30.06 -28.85 -14.58
N ASN A 856 -29.22 -27.84 -14.31
CA ASN A 856 -27.77 -28.00 -14.19
C ASN A 856 -27.31 -28.31 -12.74
N THR A 857 -28.13 -28.07 -11.71
CA THR A 857 -27.82 -28.31 -10.29
C THR A 857 -28.63 -29.45 -9.65
N THR A 858 -29.42 -30.20 -10.42
CA THR A 858 -30.19 -31.36 -9.94
C THR A 858 -29.87 -32.61 -10.75
N LYS A 859 -29.99 -33.78 -10.11
CA LYS A 859 -29.77 -35.08 -10.75
C LYS A 859 -30.89 -35.41 -11.73
N SER A 860 -30.56 -35.85 -12.95
CA SER A 860 -31.59 -36.25 -13.92
C SER A 860 -31.97 -37.72 -13.77
N ALA A 861 -33.20 -38.06 -14.17
CA ALA A 861 -33.70 -39.44 -14.11
C ALA A 861 -32.95 -40.43 -15.03
N ASN A 862 -32.24 -39.92 -16.05
CA ASN A 862 -31.53 -40.72 -17.04
C ASN A 862 -29.99 -40.68 -16.87
N GLY A 863 -29.47 -39.81 -16.01
CA GLY A 863 -28.05 -39.51 -15.89
C GLY A 863 -27.47 -38.81 -17.13
N ILE A 864 -26.14 -38.61 -17.12
CA ILE A 864 -25.41 -38.00 -18.23
C ILE A 864 -25.60 -38.81 -19.53
N GLN A 865 -25.87 -38.12 -20.63
CA GLN A 865 -25.92 -38.73 -21.96
C GLN A 865 -24.56 -38.52 -22.65
N VAL A 866 -23.89 -39.62 -22.97
CA VAL A 866 -22.59 -39.67 -23.66
C VAL A 866 -22.73 -40.32 -25.04
N ASN A 867 -21.90 -39.91 -25.99
CA ASN A 867 -21.98 -40.36 -27.36
C ASN A 867 -21.15 -41.66 -27.53
N THR A 868 -21.77 -42.81 -27.27
CA THR A 868 -21.11 -44.12 -27.10
C THR A 868 -20.42 -44.72 -28.35
N ASN A 869 -20.21 -43.92 -29.41
CA ASN A 869 -19.79 -44.38 -30.73
C ASN A 869 -18.33 -44.03 -31.11
N THR A 870 -17.50 -43.58 -30.17
CA THR A 870 -16.05 -43.41 -30.36
C THR A 870 -15.25 -44.48 -29.63
N GLN A 871 -14.67 -45.42 -30.36
CA GLN A 871 -13.51 -46.18 -29.87
C GLN A 871 -12.32 -45.23 -29.65
N GLN A 872 -11.35 -45.67 -28.84
CA GLN A 872 -10.16 -44.89 -28.49
C GLN A 872 -9.50 -44.28 -29.73
N GLY A 873 -9.30 -42.96 -29.69
CA GLY A 873 -9.08 -42.15 -30.89
C GLY A 873 -7.78 -42.47 -31.61
N ASN A 874 -7.89 -42.95 -32.86
CA ASN A 874 -6.80 -42.97 -33.82
C ASN A 874 -7.21 -42.25 -35.11
N ASN A 875 -7.80 -41.05 -34.94
CA ASN A 875 -8.33 -40.22 -36.02
C ASN A 875 -7.19 -39.53 -36.79
N GLN A 876 -6.52 -40.29 -37.67
CA GLN A 876 -5.85 -39.68 -38.81
C GLN A 876 -6.91 -38.97 -39.68
N TRP A 877 -6.72 -37.67 -39.91
CA TRP A 877 -7.55 -36.86 -40.80
C TRP A 877 -7.37 -37.31 -42.25
N ASN A 878 -8.12 -38.33 -42.65
CA ASN A 878 -8.08 -38.87 -44.01
C ASN A 878 -9.15 -38.22 -44.89
N GLN A 879 -8.78 -37.86 -46.11
CA GLN A 879 -9.64 -37.07 -47.01
C GLN A 879 -10.85 -37.88 -47.45
N GLN A 880 -12.07 -37.44 -47.12
CA GLN A 880 -13.30 -38.03 -47.67
C GLN A 880 -13.91 -37.10 -48.71
N GLN A 881 -13.48 -37.28 -49.96
CA GLN A 881 -14.20 -36.76 -51.13
C GLN A 881 -15.59 -37.43 -51.16
N GLY A 882 -16.64 -36.62 -51.32
CA GLY A 882 -18.02 -37.07 -51.10
C GLY A 882 -18.54 -38.05 -52.15
N ASN A 883 -19.40 -38.99 -51.73
CA ASN A 883 -20.23 -39.79 -52.63
C ASN A 883 -21.50 -40.32 -51.93
N ASN A 884 -22.40 -39.40 -51.55
CA ASN A 884 -23.70 -39.78 -51.00
C ASN A 884 -24.64 -40.25 -52.12
N GLN A 885 -24.79 -41.58 -52.26
CA GLN A 885 -25.91 -42.14 -53.01
C GLN A 885 -27.21 -41.90 -52.24
N TRP A 886 -28.19 -41.31 -52.92
CA TRP A 886 -29.53 -41.11 -52.38
C TRP A 886 -30.25 -42.45 -52.24
N ASN A 887 -30.94 -42.64 -51.11
CA ASN A 887 -32.03 -43.61 -51.02
C ASN A 887 -33.33 -42.88 -50.70
N GLN A 888 -34.41 -43.29 -51.36
CA GLN A 888 -35.69 -42.56 -51.32
C GLN A 888 -36.60 -43.12 -50.22
N GLN A 889 -37.29 -42.23 -49.51
CA GLN A 889 -38.64 -42.55 -49.03
C GLN A 889 -39.55 -41.33 -49.08
N GLN A 890 -40.83 -41.58 -49.31
CA GLN A 890 -41.80 -40.59 -49.77
C GLN A 890 -42.68 -40.10 -48.62
N GLY A 891 -42.89 -38.79 -48.53
CA GLY A 891 -43.84 -38.17 -47.61
C GLY A 891 -44.45 -36.94 -48.25
N ASN A 892 -45.72 -37.02 -48.65
CA ASN A 892 -46.41 -35.91 -49.31
C ASN A 892 -46.68 -34.76 -48.35
N ASN A 893 -46.32 -33.54 -48.75
CA ASN A 893 -47.27 -32.42 -48.75
C ASN A 893 -46.91 -31.42 -49.84
N GLN A 894 -47.90 -31.01 -50.62
CA GLN A 894 -47.79 -29.92 -51.59
C GLN A 894 -48.00 -28.57 -50.88
N TRP A 895 -47.46 -27.48 -51.43
CA TRP A 895 -48.26 -26.32 -51.84
C TRP A 895 -47.48 -25.41 -52.80
N ASN A 896 -48.17 -24.83 -53.78
CA ASN A 896 -47.60 -24.07 -54.91
C ASN A 896 -46.99 -22.71 -54.54
N GLN A 897 -45.85 -22.37 -55.16
CA GLN A 897 -45.70 -21.29 -56.17
C GLN A 897 -44.23 -21.25 -56.63
N GLN A 898 -43.85 -21.52 -57.89
CA GLN A 898 -44.32 -20.99 -59.19
C GLN A 898 -43.80 -19.57 -59.53
N GLN A 899 -42.48 -19.45 -59.63
CA GLN A 899 -41.78 -18.59 -60.60
C GLN A 899 -40.63 -19.44 -61.19
N GLY A 900 -40.08 -19.19 -62.37
CA GLY A 900 -40.40 -18.21 -63.41
C GLY A 900 -39.39 -18.46 -64.54
N ASN A 901 -39.83 -18.90 -65.72
CA ASN A 901 -38.97 -19.63 -66.64
C ASN A 901 -38.23 -18.71 -67.66
N ASN A 902 -37.05 -19.16 -68.11
CA ASN A 902 -36.32 -18.71 -69.32
C ASN A 902 -35.72 -17.29 -69.33
N GLN A 903 -34.64 -16.96 -70.06
CA GLN A 903 -33.60 -17.72 -70.80
C GLN A 903 -32.49 -16.74 -71.27
N TRP A 904 -31.48 -17.25 -72.00
CA TRP A 904 -30.50 -16.54 -72.87
C TRP A 904 -29.39 -15.76 -72.13
N ASN A 905 -28.16 -15.64 -72.64
CA ASN A 905 -27.25 -16.55 -73.37
C ASN A 905 -25.86 -15.89 -73.23
N GLN A 906 -24.78 -16.57 -72.82
CA GLN A 906 -23.95 -17.50 -73.60
C GLN A 906 -23.11 -16.80 -74.71
N GLN A 907 -21.81 -17.14 -74.77
CA GLN A 907 -20.81 -16.86 -75.82
C GLN A 907 -20.15 -15.45 -75.78
N GLN A 908 -18.84 -15.26 -76.07
CA GLN A 908 -17.76 -16.25 -76.29
C GLN A 908 -16.33 -15.70 -76.07
N ASP A 909 -15.42 -16.61 -75.68
CA ASP A 909 -13.99 -16.80 -76.00
C ASP A 909 -13.13 -15.64 -76.56
N ASN A 910 -11.92 -15.44 -76.00
CA ASN A 910 -10.74 -16.16 -76.54
C ASN A 910 -9.45 -16.12 -75.69
N ASN A 911 -8.53 -17.03 -76.03
CA ASN A 911 -7.20 -17.26 -75.41
C ASN A 911 -6.10 -16.30 -75.89
N GLN A 912 -5.04 -16.12 -75.09
CA GLN A 912 -3.59 -16.37 -75.41
C GLN A 912 -2.62 -15.63 -74.44
N TRP A 913 -1.37 -16.02 -74.18
CA TRP A 913 -0.65 -17.32 -74.04
C TRP A 913 0.81 -17.03 -73.54
N ASN A 914 1.55 -18.04 -73.03
CA ASN A 914 3.01 -18.04 -72.69
C ASN A 914 3.53 -17.19 -71.49
N GLN A 915 4.38 -17.69 -70.57
CA GLN A 915 5.81 -18.15 -70.61
C GLN A 915 6.84 -16.98 -70.63
N GLN A 916 8.04 -17.05 -70.02
CA GLN A 916 8.88 -18.20 -69.60
C GLN A 916 9.80 -17.90 -68.37
N GLN A 917 10.62 -18.88 -67.94
CA GLN A 917 11.52 -18.81 -66.76
C GLN A 917 12.97 -18.37 -67.10
N GLY A 918 13.78 -18.04 -66.07
CA GLY A 918 15.25 -17.92 -66.13
C GLY A 918 15.92 -18.03 -64.76
N ASN A 919 17.04 -18.78 -64.66
CA ASN A 919 17.77 -19.07 -63.42
C ASN A 919 19.13 -18.33 -63.34
N ASN A 920 19.58 -17.95 -62.13
CA ASN A 920 20.94 -18.15 -61.59
C ASN A 920 21.11 -17.58 -60.16
N GLN A 921 22.33 -17.51 -59.61
CA GLN A 921 22.80 -18.41 -58.55
C GLN A 921 24.02 -17.84 -57.77
N TRP A 922 24.44 -18.53 -56.70
CA TRP A 922 25.74 -18.47 -55.99
C TRP A 922 26.34 -17.10 -55.55
N ASN A 923 25.96 -16.66 -54.33
CA ASN A 923 26.78 -16.66 -53.11
C ASN A 923 28.33 -16.47 -53.19
N GLN A 924 28.90 -15.42 -52.57
CA GLN A 924 29.89 -15.51 -51.44
C GLN A 924 30.60 -14.19 -51.06
N GLN A 925 30.98 -14.07 -49.76
CA GLN A 925 32.13 -13.32 -49.19
C GLN A 925 32.17 -11.77 -49.35
N GLN A 926 32.95 -10.99 -48.58
CA GLN A 926 33.34 -10.98 -47.14
C GLN A 926 34.03 -9.62 -46.90
N GLY A 927 34.01 -9.07 -45.67
CA GLY A 927 34.77 -7.85 -45.36
C GLY A 927 34.66 -7.46 -43.89
N ASN A 928 35.79 -7.52 -43.17
CA ASN A 928 35.85 -7.27 -41.73
C ASN A 928 36.99 -6.29 -41.40
N TRP A 929 36.68 -5.22 -40.67
CA TRP A 929 37.62 -4.39 -39.93
C TRP A 929 36.91 -3.84 -38.69
N GLY A 930 37.52 -3.97 -37.52
CA GLY A 930 37.02 -3.43 -36.26
C GLY A 930 38.00 -2.45 -35.62
N PHE A 931 37.51 -1.68 -34.66
CA PHE A 931 38.32 -0.90 -33.73
C PHE A 931 37.81 -1.10 -32.29
N GLN A 932 38.70 -0.91 -31.34
CA GLN A 932 38.57 -1.27 -29.93
C GLN A 932 38.73 -0.02 -29.06
N PHE A 933 37.99 0.06 -27.96
CA PHE A 933 38.32 0.91 -26.82
C PHE A 933 38.38 0.06 -25.55
N ASN A 934 39.15 0.53 -24.57
CA ASN A 934 39.49 -0.20 -23.35
C ASN A 934 38.51 0.08 -22.21
N SER A 935 38.66 -0.71 -21.14
CA SER A 935 38.13 -0.44 -19.80
C SER A 935 38.51 0.94 -19.27
N ASP A 936 37.71 1.48 -18.35
CA ASP A 936 38.01 1.41 -16.91
C ASP A 936 36.69 1.51 -16.11
N GLU A 937 36.68 0.99 -14.89
CA GLU A 937 35.53 0.84 -13.97
C GLU A 937 35.65 1.87 -12.81
N PRO A 938 34.56 2.22 -12.08
CA PRO A 938 33.96 1.32 -11.08
C PRO A 938 32.42 1.37 -10.97
N ASP A 939 31.87 0.62 -10.02
CA ASP A 939 30.45 0.46 -9.69
C ASP A 939 29.61 1.76 -9.54
N THR A 940 28.33 1.69 -9.90
CA THR A 940 27.20 2.31 -9.16
C THR A 940 25.90 1.54 -9.42
N ASP A 941 24.90 1.76 -8.55
CA ASP A 941 23.84 0.82 -8.17
C ASP A 941 22.83 0.29 -9.20
N THR A 942 22.14 -0.77 -8.76
CA THR A 942 21.07 -1.47 -9.45
C THR A 942 19.68 -0.86 -9.20
N VAL A 943 18.79 -1.02 -10.19
CA VAL A 943 17.31 -0.95 -10.09
C VAL A 943 16.68 0.42 -9.80
N THR A 944 15.85 0.88 -10.74
CA THR A 944 14.43 1.15 -10.46
C THR A 944 13.59 1.15 -11.73
N THR A 945 12.43 0.48 -11.68
CA THR A 945 11.35 0.59 -12.67
C THR A 945 10.35 1.62 -12.19
N GLU A 946 10.48 2.86 -12.65
CA GLU A 946 9.49 3.92 -12.40
C GLU A 946 8.61 4.16 -13.63
N GLU A 947 7.30 4.26 -13.42
CA GLU A 947 6.31 4.59 -14.45
C GLU A 947 6.44 6.08 -14.82
N SER A 948 6.95 6.40 -16.01
CA SER A 948 7.09 7.80 -16.43
C SER A 948 5.74 8.51 -16.53
N TRP A 949 5.55 9.55 -15.71
CA TRP A 949 4.35 10.36 -15.74
C TRP A 949 4.24 11.16 -17.03
N ALA A 950 3.09 11.07 -17.70
CA ALA A 950 2.75 11.94 -18.83
C ALA A 950 1.23 12.13 -18.89
N PHE A 951 0.73 13.23 -18.32
CA PHE A 951 -0.65 13.66 -18.52
C PHE A 951 -0.68 15.17 -18.82
N GLU A 952 -0.60 15.53 -20.10
CA GLU A 952 -1.05 16.85 -20.54
C GLU A 952 -1.49 16.85 -22.01
N GLY A 953 -2.65 17.44 -22.29
CA GLY A 953 -3.16 17.65 -23.64
C GLY A 953 -2.89 19.08 -24.10
N GLY A 954 -1.77 19.32 -24.79
CA GLY A 954 -1.34 20.65 -25.25
C GLY A 954 -1.39 20.83 -26.78
N PHE A 955 -1.91 21.96 -27.26
CA PHE A 955 -2.16 22.23 -28.69
C PHE A 955 -1.07 23.10 -29.35
N GLY A 956 -0.43 22.58 -30.42
CA GLY A 956 0.05 23.37 -31.57
C GLY A 956 1.50 23.93 -31.53
N GLY A 957 2.21 23.87 -32.68
CA GLY A 957 3.63 24.26 -32.74
C GLY A 957 4.32 24.49 -34.12
N PHE A 958 3.58 24.65 -35.23
CA PHE A 958 4.04 25.14 -36.56
C PHE A 958 5.25 24.49 -37.30
N GLY A 959 4.99 24.05 -38.54
CA GLY A 959 6.00 24.03 -39.63
C GLY A 959 5.86 22.88 -40.64
N GLY A 960 5.31 23.05 -41.85
CA GLY A 960 4.60 24.20 -42.41
C GLY A 960 4.38 24.07 -43.93
N GLY A 961 3.39 24.77 -44.49
CA GLY A 961 3.22 24.95 -45.95
C GLY A 961 1.79 24.75 -46.49
N GLY A 962 1.35 25.66 -47.37
CA GLY A 962 0.19 25.46 -48.25
C GLY A 962 -1.14 26.11 -47.83
N PHE A 963 -1.30 27.43 -48.04
CA PHE A 963 -2.62 28.06 -48.05
C PHE A 963 -3.39 27.73 -49.35
N GLY A 964 -4.67 27.40 -49.24
CA GLY A 964 -5.59 27.27 -50.38
C GLY A 964 -7.04 27.24 -49.90
N GLY A 965 -7.80 28.32 -50.12
CA GLY A 965 -9.12 28.53 -49.51
C GLY A 965 -10.32 28.21 -50.40
N GLY A 966 -11.46 28.00 -49.74
CA GLY A 966 -12.77 27.68 -50.33
C GLY A 966 -13.44 26.54 -49.54
N GLY A 967 -14.76 26.47 -49.40
CA GLY A 967 -15.82 27.35 -49.89
C GLY A 967 -17.16 26.60 -49.75
N PHE A 968 -18.27 27.31 -49.47
CA PHE A 968 -19.56 26.66 -49.22
C PHE A 968 -20.06 25.83 -50.42
N GLY A 969 -20.53 24.61 -50.15
CA GLY A 969 -21.24 23.77 -51.12
C GLY A 969 -21.94 22.61 -50.39
N GLY A 970 -23.27 22.58 -50.41
CA GLY A 970 -24.08 21.55 -49.75
C GLY A 970 -25.03 20.85 -50.71
N GLY A 971 -25.50 19.67 -50.31
CA GLY A 971 -26.53 18.89 -51.01
C GLY A 971 -26.02 17.58 -51.60
N GLY A 972 -26.83 16.52 -51.49
CA GLY A 972 -26.54 15.21 -52.08
C GLY A 972 -26.98 14.03 -51.21
N PHE A 973 -28.28 13.74 -51.15
CA PHE A 973 -28.74 12.44 -50.64
C PHE A 973 -28.43 11.35 -51.68
N GLY A 974 -27.69 10.33 -51.27
CA GLY A 974 -27.43 9.12 -52.05
C GLY A 974 -26.50 8.19 -51.26
N GLY A 975 -26.66 6.87 -51.31
CA GLY A 975 -27.60 6.13 -52.15
C GLY A 975 -27.21 4.66 -52.31
N GLY A 976 -26.69 4.04 -51.25
CA GLY A 976 -26.25 2.65 -51.25
C GLY A 976 -25.76 2.26 -49.85
N GLY A 977 -25.84 0.99 -49.45
CA GLY A 977 -26.37 -0.16 -50.18
C GLY A 977 -25.85 -1.43 -49.52
N PHE A 978 -26.74 -2.18 -48.86
CA PHE A 978 -26.35 -3.24 -47.91
C PHE A 978 -25.48 -4.34 -48.56
N GLY A 979 -24.22 -4.43 -48.13
CA GLY A 979 -23.40 -5.63 -48.26
C GLY A 979 -23.76 -6.64 -47.17
N GLY A 980 -24.98 -7.18 -47.21
CA GLY A 980 -25.54 -8.04 -46.16
C GLY A 980 -24.89 -9.42 -46.11
N GLY A 981 -23.75 -9.55 -45.45
CA GLY A 981 -23.19 -10.84 -45.00
C GLY A 981 -24.05 -11.44 -43.89
N GLY A 982 -25.16 -12.08 -44.27
CA GLY A 982 -26.13 -12.60 -43.31
C GLY A 982 -25.55 -13.74 -42.47
N PHE A 983 -25.47 -13.54 -41.15
CA PHE A 983 -25.34 -14.64 -40.20
C PHE A 983 -26.60 -15.51 -40.29
N GLY A 984 -26.50 -16.60 -41.05
CA GLY A 984 -27.55 -17.61 -41.15
C GLY A 984 -27.90 -18.13 -39.75
N GLY A 985 -29.18 -18.10 -39.40
CA GLY A 985 -29.60 -18.32 -38.01
C GLY A 985 -29.19 -19.69 -37.47
N PHE A 986 -28.70 -19.71 -36.23
CA PHE A 986 -28.46 -20.92 -35.44
C PHE A 986 -29.78 -21.57 -35.00
N GLY A 987 -30.60 -21.99 -35.96
CA GLY A 987 -31.89 -22.64 -35.76
C GLY A 987 -31.78 -24.16 -35.81
N GLY A 988 -31.84 -24.80 -34.64
CA GLY A 988 -32.29 -26.19 -34.51
C GLY A 988 -31.48 -27.28 -35.24
N GLY A 989 -30.24 -27.51 -34.84
CA GLY A 989 -29.45 -28.67 -35.26
C GLY A 989 -28.49 -29.11 -34.16
N GLY A 990 -28.51 -30.40 -33.79
CA GLY A 990 -27.65 -30.94 -32.73
C GLY A 990 -26.19 -31.00 -33.16
N GLY A 991 -25.33 -30.21 -32.52
CA GLY A 991 -23.90 -30.08 -32.86
C GLY A 991 -23.26 -28.82 -32.29
N GLY A 992 -23.60 -28.46 -31.04
CA GLY A 992 -23.06 -27.28 -30.37
C GLY A 992 -21.63 -27.50 -29.88
N MET A 993 -20.80 -26.46 -29.93
CA MET A 993 -19.40 -26.49 -29.50
C MET A 993 -19.23 -26.60 -27.97
N PHE A 994 -20.30 -26.32 -27.22
CA PHE A 994 -20.45 -26.36 -25.76
C PHE A 994 -21.83 -26.95 -25.40
N ASN A 995 -21.99 -27.58 -24.23
CA ASN A 995 -23.24 -28.26 -23.82
C ASN A 995 -23.89 -27.67 -22.54
N ASN A 996 -24.70 -26.63 -22.74
CA ASN A 996 -25.33 -25.81 -21.72
C ASN A 996 -26.45 -26.49 -20.89
N ASN A 997 -26.64 -27.82 -21.01
CA ASN A 997 -27.67 -28.58 -20.28
C ASN A 997 -27.10 -29.77 -19.49
N THR A 998 -25.81 -29.70 -19.11
CA THR A 998 -25.12 -30.80 -18.42
C THR A 998 -25.19 -30.60 -16.90
N SER A 999 -26.00 -31.42 -16.23
CA SER A 999 -26.05 -31.45 -14.76
C SER A 999 -24.67 -31.74 -14.15
N VAL A 1000 -24.24 -30.87 -13.25
CA VAL A 1000 -22.99 -31.00 -12.48
C VAL A 1000 -23.01 -32.30 -11.66
N ILE A 1001 -24.15 -32.62 -11.04
CA ILE A 1001 -24.33 -33.85 -10.26
C ILE A 1001 -24.18 -35.09 -11.16
N ASP A 1002 -24.87 -35.13 -12.30
CA ASP A 1002 -24.81 -36.28 -13.21
C ASP A 1002 -23.40 -36.47 -13.78
N PHE A 1003 -22.68 -35.37 -14.07
CA PHE A 1003 -21.30 -35.42 -14.55
C PHE A 1003 -20.36 -35.98 -13.47
N LEU A 1004 -20.42 -35.47 -12.24
CA LEU A 1004 -19.58 -35.95 -11.13
C LEU A 1004 -19.85 -37.43 -10.82
N ILE A 1005 -21.12 -37.84 -10.73
CA ILE A 1005 -21.50 -39.24 -10.49
C ILE A 1005 -20.92 -40.17 -11.56
N ALA A 1006 -21.09 -39.84 -12.84
CA ALA A 1006 -20.57 -40.66 -13.93
C ALA A 1006 -19.04 -40.65 -14.00
N ARG A 1007 -18.41 -39.49 -13.80
CA ARG A 1007 -16.95 -39.36 -13.81
C ARG A 1007 -16.31 -40.20 -12.71
N PHE A 1008 -16.85 -40.18 -11.50
CA PHE A 1008 -16.33 -40.95 -10.39
C PHE A 1008 -16.57 -42.46 -10.56
N GLN A 1009 -17.65 -42.89 -11.19
CA GLN A 1009 -17.86 -44.29 -11.57
C GLN A 1009 -16.80 -44.78 -12.58
N ILE A 1010 -16.47 -43.96 -13.58
CA ILE A 1010 -15.41 -44.24 -14.56
C ILE A 1010 -14.03 -44.31 -13.87
N ILE A 1011 -13.72 -43.34 -13.01
CA ILE A 1011 -12.45 -43.28 -12.27
C ILE A 1011 -12.29 -44.50 -11.33
N ARG A 1012 -13.31 -44.82 -10.53
CA ARG A 1012 -13.32 -46.01 -9.65
C ARG A 1012 -13.10 -47.30 -10.45
N SER A 1013 -13.75 -47.43 -11.61
CA SER A 1013 -13.60 -48.58 -12.51
C SER A 1013 -12.18 -48.68 -13.11
N ALA A 1014 -11.59 -47.55 -13.51
CA ALA A 1014 -10.25 -47.51 -14.12
C ALA A 1014 -9.13 -47.77 -13.10
N LEU A 1015 -9.21 -47.15 -11.92
CA LEU A 1015 -8.22 -47.26 -10.85
C LEU A 1015 -8.43 -48.47 -9.92
N LYS A 1016 -9.55 -49.19 -10.07
CA LYS A 1016 -9.98 -50.32 -9.23
C LYS A 1016 -10.08 -49.92 -7.75
N PHE A 1017 -10.75 -48.79 -7.53
CA PHE A 1017 -11.00 -48.15 -6.23
C PHE A 1017 -12.46 -48.37 -5.79
#